data_AF-A0A950XQG9-F1
#
_entry.id   AF-A0A950XQG9-F1
#
_cell.length_a   1.000
_cell.length_b   1.000
_cell.length_c   1.000
_cell.angle_alpha   90.00
_cell.angle_beta   90.00
_cell.angle_gamma   90.00
#
_symmetry.space_group_name_H-M   'P 1'
#
loop_
_entity.id
_entity.type
_entity.pdbx_description
1 polymer ?
#
loop_
_entity_poly.entity_id
_entity_poly.type
_entity_poly.pdbx_seq_one_letter_code
_entity_poly.pdbx_strand_id
1 'polypeptide(L)'
;MRTDAFAFPLTVFAGSTRYTFSPGREVTVGRDDRADIPLDNPEDNQYTSRIHLVLRFDGRNWLAIDRSRNGMFVDGERVTTVNIRDGNSVTLGDPQQGPRLLFRVGAAAEQAAGPPDRRTRGGPGQPVAPGRQPARGGWRTPLTARPSSSPGPRKWPPSQPTTRSGPPSRSLSEPPTDRVRTSPPAQPPSQPTEAQPPAAAPTSRRPEPSQLPTEPILVAHPSPQPPAPQRPTRPPPPRQPGWAAEQAPVHPPERRAVEQPSPAAQQELRPDIGERRQGADHKSLALAGRVAGALNKLRPRSTAPRPHEEAPTRKLPQTGAGTAAAVAPARPTAPATRGLQAHQLNVAVDGRQVLAEVSFTASPGTLTAVIGPRVACKTALIDTLGGLRQPSSGELILDGHDVNAPSVRSRIGVVPREDVVHRQLTVEQAVGYAAELRLPPDTSGDDRRRAVHRVLTELELDSQRTVQIANLSNEARKRASIAAELVAGPSMLVLDEPTADLDPAQERRTMATLRKLADPGRVVVVATSSLDRLDVFDRVLLLTSRGATAFAGPPAQIEAELGTTDWSEIFDRVSADPQGAREAFLAREEAPQPPPRPSEAAPEQARLGLWRQIAVAARRQAWVIVGDQRYFIFLTILPILFSAVALLRPGHTGLGEGDPYGAGPDEAVQLLVVLTMAAVVMGTALTIRDLVGERSVFGREQSVGLSPSAYLAAKVLVYSVIAAIQAAIVTTAVVVGKGAPSSSALLLGDSVLELYVSVAATAIVSAIVALALASLAKYQEQLMAMAVLVLLLALVFCGGILPLNGRNALAVVSWLVPARWGMAAAASSIDVERIDLLATRDTLWTHSTGQWLFDLGILIAFGVAGIAFLRWRLRLPARTSHGPHHRGDEPTDQVGRRNGGSPEE
;
A
#
# COMPACT_ATOMS: atom_id res chain seq x y z
N MET A 1 27.67 -23.60 7.99
CA MET A 1 27.92 -22.27 8.56
C MET A 1 27.58 -21.19 7.54
N ARG A 2 26.81 -20.18 7.94
CA ARG A 2 26.82 -18.81 7.40
C ARG A 2 26.78 -17.90 8.62
N THR A 3 27.65 -16.91 8.68
CA THR A 3 27.71 -15.98 9.82
C THR A 3 26.55 -15.01 9.73
N ASP A 4 25.73 -14.93 10.77
CA ASP A 4 24.75 -13.84 10.90
C ASP A 4 25.51 -12.53 11.10
N ALA A 5 25.26 -11.55 10.22
CA ALA A 5 25.93 -10.26 10.26
C ALA A 5 25.14 -9.29 11.14
N PHE A 6 25.80 -8.70 12.14
CA PHE A 6 25.22 -7.65 12.97
C PHE A 6 24.74 -6.47 12.08
N ALA A 7 23.49 -6.07 12.26
CA ALA A 7 22.87 -5.02 11.46
C ALA A 7 23.19 -3.64 12.08
N PHE A 8 24.33 -3.06 11.70
CA PHE A 8 24.80 -1.80 12.24
C PHE A 8 23.98 -0.57 11.78
N PRO A 9 23.72 0.41 12.66
CA PRO A 9 23.08 1.66 12.29
C PRO A 9 23.97 2.48 11.36
N LEU A 10 23.34 3.17 10.41
CA LEU A 10 24.00 4.10 9.49
C LEU A 10 23.86 5.53 10.03
N THR A 11 24.99 6.16 10.38
CA THR A 11 25.04 7.62 10.52
C THR A 11 25.39 8.23 9.16
N VAL A 12 24.67 9.29 8.79
CA VAL A 12 24.90 10.09 7.58
C VAL A 12 25.17 11.53 8.01
N PHE A 13 26.23 12.13 7.48
CA PHE A 13 26.50 13.56 7.63
C PHE A 13 26.23 14.27 6.30
N ALA A 14 25.38 15.29 6.33
CA ALA A 14 25.12 16.20 5.21
C ALA A 14 25.55 17.61 5.63
N GLY A 15 26.70 18.05 5.12
CA GLY A 15 27.39 19.22 5.66
C GLY A 15 27.69 19.05 7.15
N SER A 16 27.22 19.99 7.98
CA SER A 16 27.31 19.94 9.44
C SER A 16 26.21 19.11 10.13
N THR A 17 25.18 18.66 9.41
CA THR A 17 24.01 18.00 10.03
C THR A 17 24.18 16.49 10.06
N ARG A 18 23.99 15.88 11.24
CA ARG A 18 24.08 14.44 11.48
C ARG A 18 22.69 13.82 11.54
N TYR A 19 22.47 12.79 10.74
CA TYR A 19 21.29 11.92 10.75
C TYR A 19 21.73 10.49 11.12
N THR A 20 20.88 9.68 11.73
CA THR A 20 21.22 8.27 12.07
C THR A 20 20.00 7.37 11.95
N PHE A 21 20.17 6.21 11.30
CA PHE A 21 19.10 5.32 10.90
C PHE A 21 19.41 3.87 11.26
N SER A 22 18.45 3.20 11.89
CA SER A 22 18.50 1.75 12.13
C SER A 22 18.19 0.97 10.85
N PRO A 23 18.79 -0.20 10.63
CA PRO A 23 18.46 -1.05 9.48
C PRO A 23 17.00 -1.51 9.51
N GLY A 24 16.33 -1.44 8.36
CA GLY A 24 14.96 -1.97 8.20
C GLY A 24 14.02 -1.11 7.36
N ARG A 25 14.32 0.19 7.14
CA ARG A 25 13.59 1.05 6.20
C ARG A 25 14.51 1.59 5.09
N GLU A 26 13.93 1.90 3.93
CA GLU A 26 14.60 2.75 2.94
C GLU A 26 14.59 4.21 3.45
N VAL A 27 15.70 4.91 3.25
CA VAL A 27 15.93 6.30 3.71
C VAL A 27 16.15 7.18 2.49
N THR A 28 15.35 8.23 2.35
CA THR A 28 15.37 9.12 1.18
C THR A 28 16.22 10.37 1.42
N VAL A 29 16.98 10.79 0.40
CA VAL A 29 17.82 12.00 0.45
C VAL A 29 17.52 12.88 -0.75
N GLY A 30 17.30 14.17 -0.56
CA GLY A 30 17.08 15.13 -1.64
C GLY A 30 16.51 16.46 -1.18
N ARG A 31 16.07 17.27 -2.15
CA ARG A 31 15.52 18.64 -1.96
C ARG A 31 13.99 18.69 -2.00
N ASP A 32 13.37 17.76 -1.30
CA ASP A 32 11.93 17.71 -1.03
C ASP A 32 11.79 17.72 0.49
N ASP A 33 10.97 18.61 1.03
CA ASP A 33 10.75 18.87 2.47
C ASP A 33 10.30 17.62 3.27
N ARG A 34 10.08 16.50 2.57
CA ARG A 34 9.62 15.19 3.06
C ARG A 34 10.68 14.08 2.96
N ALA A 35 11.89 14.39 2.48
CA ALA A 35 13.00 13.45 2.49
C ALA A 35 13.46 13.17 3.94
N ASP A 36 13.91 11.95 4.23
CA ASP A 36 14.49 11.60 5.53
C ASP A 36 15.77 12.40 5.83
N ILE A 37 16.49 12.79 4.78
CA ILE A 37 17.63 13.71 4.79
C ILE A 37 17.31 14.85 3.80
N PRO A 38 16.75 15.97 4.28
CA PRO A 38 16.53 17.16 3.46
C PRO A 38 17.85 17.89 3.14
N LEU A 39 17.98 18.35 1.90
CA LEU A 39 19.13 19.11 1.37
C LEU A 39 18.68 20.54 1.02
N ASP A 40 18.23 21.27 2.04
CA ASP A 40 17.50 22.53 1.89
C ASP A 40 18.38 23.75 1.62
N ASN A 41 19.71 23.61 1.56
CA ASN A 41 20.58 24.75 1.26
C ASN A 41 20.31 25.29 -0.15
N PRO A 42 20.30 26.63 -0.36
CA PRO A 42 20.09 27.21 -1.69
C PRO A 42 21.12 26.76 -2.73
N GLU A 43 22.36 26.47 -2.30
CA GLU A 43 23.45 26.03 -3.17
C GLU A 43 23.32 24.56 -3.60
N ASP A 44 22.76 23.71 -2.72
CA ASP A 44 22.48 22.29 -3.00
C ASP A 44 21.31 22.10 -3.97
N ASN A 45 20.35 23.03 -3.97
CA ASN A 45 19.09 22.95 -4.72
C ASN A 45 19.27 22.89 -6.26
N GLN A 46 20.38 23.39 -6.80
CA GLN A 46 20.64 23.39 -8.24
C GLN A 46 21.19 22.05 -8.76
N TYR A 47 21.92 21.29 -7.92
CA TYR A 47 22.48 19.98 -8.28
C TYR A 47 21.58 18.81 -7.85
N THR A 48 20.74 19.01 -6.83
CA THR A 48 19.93 17.93 -6.23
C THR A 48 18.58 17.71 -6.94
N SER A 49 18.07 16.47 -6.80
CA SER A 49 16.72 16.09 -7.25
C SER A 49 15.81 15.96 -6.01
N ARG A 50 14.49 16.08 -6.17
CA ARG A 50 13.50 16.01 -5.07
C ARG A 50 13.75 14.80 -4.16
N ILE A 51 13.78 13.62 -4.78
CA ILE A 51 14.52 12.47 -4.25
C ILE A 51 15.72 12.31 -5.19
N HIS A 52 16.92 12.35 -4.64
CA HIS A 52 18.17 12.18 -5.38
C HIS A 52 18.76 10.79 -5.11
N LEU A 53 18.75 10.36 -3.84
CA LEU A 53 19.36 9.11 -3.41
C LEU A 53 18.41 8.35 -2.48
N VAL A 54 18.48 7.02 -2.53
CA VAL A 54 17.82 6.13 -1.56
C VAL A 54 18.89 5.26 -0.90
N LEU A 55 18.95 5.28 0.43
CA LEU A 55 19.81 4.42 1.23
C LEU A 55 18.98 3.21 1.71
N ARG A 56 19.50 2.00 1.53
CA ARG A 56 18.78 0.76 1.86
C ARG A 56 19.71 -0.29 2.44
N PHE A 57 19.29 -0.96 3.51
CA PHE A 57 19.99 -2.15 4.01
C PHE A 57 19.58 -3.39 3.20
N ASP A 58 20.54 -4.16 2.67
CA ASP A 58 20.29 -5.35 1.83
C ASP A 58 20.22 -6.67 2.63
N GLY A 59 20.34 -6.60 3.95
CA GLY A 59 20.46 -7.75 4.85
C GLY A 59 21.90 -8.06 5.27
N ARG A 60 22.91 -7.40 4.66
CA ARG A 60 24.33 -7.54 5.01
C ARG A 60 25.10 -6.22 5.00
N ASN A 61 24.74 -5.28 4.14
CA ASN A 61 25.38 -3.97 3.99
C ASN A 61 24.30 -2.89 3.80
N TRP A 62 24.70 -1.63 3.98
CA TRP A 62 23.95 -0.50 3.46
C TRP A 62 24.33 -0.24 2.00
N LEU A 63 23.37 0.10 1.17
CA LEU A 63 23.52 0.47 -0.24
C LEU A 63 22.97 1.88 -0.45
N ALA A 64 23.71 2.74 -1.15
CA ALA A 64 23.21 3.99 -1.70
C ALA A 64 22.83 3.74 -3.17
N ILE A 65 21.62 4.13 -3.57
CA ILE A 65 21.03 3.87 -4.89
C ILE A 65 20.59 5.20 -5.51
N ASP A 66 21.11 5.53 -6.71
CA ASP A 66 20.75 6.74 -7.45
C ASP A 66 19.30 6.68 -7.94
N ARG A 67 18.54 7.73 -7.64
CA ARG A 67 17.17 7.96 -8.15
C ARG A 67 17.04 9.33 -8.84
N SER A 68 18.14 10.04 -9.01
CA SER A 68 18.20 11.39 -9.55
C SER A 68 18.19 11.42 -11.07
N ARG A 69 18.12 12.64 -11.63
CA ARG A 69 18.43 12.88 -13.05
C ARG A 69 19.91 13.16 -13.30
N ASN A 70 20.59 13.73 -12.30
CA ASN A 70 21.89 14.38 -12.47
C ASN A 70 23.03 13.38 -12.25
N GLY A 71 22.92 12.54 -11.21
CA GLY A 71 23.82 11.42 -10.96
C GLY A 71 24.36 11.38 -9.54
N MET A 72 24.48 10.19 -8.98
CA MET A 72 25.35 9.93 -7.84
C MET A 72 26.81 9.78 -8.32
N PHE A 73 27.76 10.36 -7.58
CA PHE A 73 29.19 10.29 -7.87
C PHE A 73 30.01 9.80 -6.67
N VAL A 74 31.06 9.01 -6.93
CA VAL A 74 32.06 8.55 -5.96
C VAL A 74 33.44 8.73 -6.58
N ASP A 75 34.35 9.40 -5.86
CA ASP A 75 35.71 9.73 -6.31
C ASP A 75 35.80 10.41 -7.70
N GLY A 76 34.71 11.06 -8.11
CA GLY A 76 34.56 11.74 -9.40
C GLY A 76 33.84 10.92 -10.48
N GLU A 77 33.73 9.60 -10.33
CA GLU A 77 33.04 8.72 -11.28
C GLU A 77 31.54 8.62 -10.97
N ARG A 78 30.70 8.57 -12.03
CA ARG A 78 29.23 8.48 -11.91
C ARG A 78 28.80 7.04 -11.69
N VAL A 79 28.13 6.76 -10.58
CA VAL A 79 27.75 5.40 -10.14
C VAL A 79 26.25 5.31 -9.85
N THR A 80 25.60 4.22 -10.24
CA THR A 80 24.14 4.02 -10.05
C THR A 80 23.79 3.36 -8.73
N THR A 81 24.72 2.60 -8.13
CA THR A 81 24.59 2.00 -6.80
C THR A 81 25.97 1.82 -6.20
N VAL A 82 26.15 2.12 -4.91
CA VAL A 82 27.40 1.92 -4.18
C VAL A 82 27.13 1.26 -2.82
N ASN A 83 28.02 0.34 -2.41
CA ASN A 83 27.99 -0.26 -1.08
C ASN A 83 28.60 0.72 -0.06
N ILE A 84 27.84 1.07 0.96
CA ILE A 84 28.21 2.04 1.99
C ILE A 84 29.05 1.35 3.06
N ARG A 85 30.31 1.76 3.16
CA ARG A 85 31.25 1.36 4.21
C ARG A 85 31.53 2.54 5.13
N ASP A 86 32.16 2.27 6.26
CA ASP A 86 32.61 3.31 7.18
C ASP A 86 33.60 4.27 6.50
N GLY A 87 33.38 5.58 6.66
CA GLY A 87 34.20 6.62 6.04
C GLY A 87 33.94 6.87 4.55
N ASN A 88 33.10 6.08 3.87
CA ASN A 88 32.73 6.35 2.47
C ASN A 88 32.03 7.70 2.33
N SER A 89 32.24 8.36 1.20
CA SER A 89 31.50 9.58 0.84
C SER A 89 30.93 9.51 -0.58
N VAL A 90 29.81 10.18 -0.79
CA VAL A 90 29.11 10.28 -2.07
C VAL A 90 28.83 11.75 -2.36
N THR A 91 29.06 12.20 -3.59
CA THR A 91 28.70 13.55 -4.07
C THR A 91 27.47 13.47 -4.98
N LEU A 92 26.54 14.42 -4.87
CA LEU A 92 25.24 14.38 -5.53
C LEU A 92 25.09 15.43 -6.64
N GLY A 93 24.84 14.97 -7.86
CA GLY A 93 24.44 15.78 -9.01
C GLY A 93 25.57 16.44 -9.80
N ASP A 94 26.64 16.84 -9.14
CA ASP A 94 27.90 17.26 -9.76
C ASP A 94 29.08 16.72 -8.93
N PRO A 95 30.14 16.16 -9.55
CA PRO A 95 31.25 15.53 -8.82
C PRO A 95 32.16 16.50 -8.05
N GLN A 96 32.14 17.80 -8.36
CA GLN A 96 33.01 18.83 -7.75
C GLN A 96 32.23 19.87 -6.93
N GLN A 97 30.99 20.16 -7.31
CA GLN A 97 30.17 21.25 -6.74
C GLN A 97 28.89 20.77 -6.04
N GLY A 98 28.52 19.49 -6.19
CA GLY A 98 27.34 18.92 -5.56
C GLY A 98 27.50 18.66 -4.06
N PRO A 99 26.40 18.57 -3.28
CA PRO A 99 26.46 18.20 -1.87
C PRO A 99 27.12 16.84 -1.67
N ARG A 100 28.05 16.79 -0.70
CA ARG A 100 28.76 15.57 -0.31
C ARG A 100 28.17 15.00 0.99
N LEU A 101 27.69 13.76 0.91
CA LEU A 101 27.33 12.94 2.05
C LEU A 101 28.55 12.16 2.54
N LEU A 102 28.76 12.09 3.86
CA LEU A 102 29.72 11.19 4.50
C LEU A 102 28.98 10.15 5.33
N PHE A 103 29.41 8.89 5.26
CA PHE A 103 28.76 7.76 5.93
C PHE A 103 29.63 7.17 7.04
N ARG A 104 29.00 6.73 8.12
CA ARG A 104 29.62 5.99 9.23
C ARG A 104 28.72 4.81 9.62
N VAL A 105 29.30 3.64 9.84
CA VAL A 105 28.58 2.36 10.03
C VAL A 105 29.11 1.67 11.29
N GLY A 106 28.42 1.87 12.41
CA GLY A 106 28.76 1.29 13.71
C GLY A 106 29.10 2.30 14.81
N ALA A 107 29.19 1.80 16.05
CA ALA A 107 29.55 2.48 17.30
C ALA A 107 28.82 3.82 17.59
N ALA A 108 27.75 3.75 18.39
CA ALA A 108 27.17 4.92 19.04
C ALA A 108 27.92 5.22 20.36
N ALA A 109 28.89 6.14 20.31
CA ALA A 109 29.55 6.70 21.48
C ALA A 109 29.69 8.23 21.33
N GLU A 110 29.89 8.89 22.48
CA GLU A 110 29.92 10.35 22.69
C GLU A 110 28.58 11.10 22.53
N GLN A 111 27.96 11.38 23.68
CA GLN A 111 27.09 12.54 23.88
C GLN A 111 27.93 13.71 24.41
N ALA A 112 27.81 14.89 23.80
CA ALA A 112 28.30 16.15 24.38
C ALA A 112 27.51 17.34 23.79
N ALA A 113 27.22 18.34 24.63
CA ALA A 113 26.43 19.55 24.35
C ALA A 113 24.96 19.33 23.92
N GLY A 114 24.03 19.87 24.72
CA GLY A 114 22.60 19.89 24.40
C GLY A 114 22.22 20.93 23.34
N PRO A 115 20.99 20.89 22.80
CA PRO A 115 20.54 21.82 21.77
C PRO A 115 20.43 23.26 22.30
N PRO A 116 20.97 24.28 21.60
CA PRO A 116 20.80 25.67 21.99
C PRO A 116 19.37 26.16 21.72
N ASP A 117 18.88 26.99 22.64
CA ASP A 117 17.51 27.50 22.63
C ASP A 117 17.22 28.39 21.41
N ARG A 118 16.04 28.24 20.78
CA ARG A 118 15.74 28.87 19.48
C ARG A 118 14.66 29.95 19.59
N ARG A 119 14.97 31.03 20.30
CA ARG A 119 14.15 32.26 20.33
C ARG A 119 14.97 33.54 20.15
N THR A 120 14.25 34.60 19.76
CA THR A 120 14.67 36.01 19.58
C THR A 120 15.67 36.32 18.46
N ARG A 121 15.35 37.36 17.67
CA ARG A 121 16.21 37.95 16.65
C ARG A 121 17.03 39.10 17.25
N GLY A 122 18.33 39.14 16.90
CA GLY A 122 19.05 40.34 16.46
C GLY A 122 19.20 41.55 17.41
N GLY A 123 20.44 41.81 17.82
CA GLY A 123 20.94 43.11 18.32
C GLY A 123 22.48 43.12 18.27
N PRO A 124 23.15 44.13 17.67
CA PRO A 124 24.60 44.10 17.44
C PRO A 124 25.42 44.82 18.53
N GLY A 125 26.65 44.34 18.81
CA GLY A 125 27.60 45.02 19.70
C GLY A 125 28.95 44.30 19.85
N GLN A 126 30.03 44.95 19.40
CA GLN A 126 31.45 44.66 19.69
C GLN A 126 31.94 45.56 20.86
N PRO A 127 33.21 45.48 21.34
CA PRO A 127 34.25 44.43 21.29
C PRO A 127 34.84 44.11 22.69
N VAL A 128 35.94 43.32 22.78
CA VAL A 128 37.20 43.58 23.54
C VAL A 128 38.12 42.33 23.52
N ALA A 129 39.44 42.52 23.68
CA ALA A 129 40.51 41.51 23.75
C ALA A 129 41.66 42.06 24.65
N PRO A 130 42.92 41.53 24.71
CA PRO A 130 43.48 40.22 24.33
C PRO A 130 44.43 39.60 25.41
N GLY A 131 45.00 38.41 25.16
CA GLY A 131 46.23 37.92 25.80
C GLY A 131 46.27 36.41 26.11
N ARG A 132 47.44 35.73 26.21
CA ARG A 132 48.83 36.10 25.86
C ARG A 132 49.67 34.81 25.67
N GLN A 133 50.63 34.77 24.75
CA GLN A 133 51.56 33.62 24.55
C GLN A 133 52.83 33.71 25.43
N PRO A 134 53.50 32.55 25.66
CA PRO A 134 54.76 32.22 24.96
C PRO A 134 54.63 30.87 24.18
N ALA A 135 55.34 30.53 23.09
CA ALA A 135 56.71 30.80 22.59
C ALA A 135 57.82 29.97 23.26
N ARG A 136 58.81 29.36 22.57
CA ARG A 136 59.09 29.21 21.11
C ARG A 136 60.21 28.16 20.88
N GLY A 137 60.25 27.50 19.71
CA GLY A 137 61.43 26.79 19.19
C GLY A 137 61.11 25.57 18.30
N GLY A 138 61.59 25.45 17.06
CA GLY A 138 62.38 26.40 16.25
C GLY A 138 62.44 26.06 14.75
N TRP A 139 62.80 27.07 13.94
CA TRP A 139 63.38 27.09 12.57
C TRP A 139 63.05 25.95 11.56
N ARG A 140 62.31 26.12 10.45
CA ARG A 140 62.34 27.05 9.26
C ARG A 140 63.08 26.53 7.99
N THR A 141 62.30 26.00 7.03
CA THR A 141 62.17 26.41 5.57
C THR A 141 63.40 26.45 4.62
N PRO A 142 63.25 26.51 3.26
CA PRO A 142 62.05 26.58 2.39
C PRO A 142 62.00 25.52 1.24
N LEU A 143 61.09 25.71 0.27
CA LEU A 143 60.87 24.87 -0.94
C LEU A 143 61.79 25.24 -2.13
N THR A 144 62.00 24.31 -3.08
CA THR A 144 61.55 24.38 -4.52
C THR A 144 62.33 23.45 -5.46
N ALA A 145 61.64 22.65 -6.31
CA ALA A 145 62.05 22.25 -7.68
C ALA A 145 61.07 21.26 -8.39
N ARG A 146 60.87 21.47 -9.69
CA ARG A 146 60.27 20.62 -10.77
C ARG A 146 60.85 21.18 -12.10
N PRO A 147 60.78 20.55 -13.31
CA PRO A 147 60.06 19.33 -13.73
C PRO A 147 60.87 18.36 -14.67
N SER A 148 60.17 17.46 -15.40
CA SER A 148 60.50 16.85 -16.74
C SER A 148 61.63 15.79 -16.89
N SER A 149 61.61 14.82 -17.86
CA SER A 149 60.50 14.13 -18.62
C SER A 149 60.99 13.00 -19.58
N SER A 150 60.23 11.90 -19.71
CA SER A 150 60.09 11.02 -20.92
C SER A 150 61.31 10.18 -21.42
N PRO A 151 61.22 9.23 -22.41
CA PRO A 151 60.10 8.78 -23.29
C PRO A 151 59.87 7.22 -23.43
N GLY A 152 58.93 6.78 -24.30
CA GLY A 152 58.69 5.37 -24.78
C GLY A 152 58.97 5.20 -26.31
N PRO A 153 58.22 4.44 -27.17
CA PRO A 153 57.21 3.35 -27.03
C PRO A 153 57.35 2.19 -28.12
N ARG A 154 56.25 1.45 -28.50
CA ARG A 154 56.04 0.44 -29.63
C ARG A 154 56.25 -1.08 -29.30
N LYS A 155 55.77 -2.13 -30.03
CA LYS A 155 54.67 -2.46 -31.02
C LYS A 155 54.49 -4.01 -31.17
N TRP A 156 53.39 -4.50 -31.80
CA TRP A 156 53.08 -5.92 -32.17
C TRP A 156 53.59 -6.36 -33.57
N PRO A 157 53.84 -7.68 -33.85
CA PRO A 157 53.04 -8.50 -34.83
C PRO A 157 53.06 -10.06 -34.54
N PRO A 158 52.74 -11.05 -35.46
CA PRO A 158 51.56 -11.26 -36.35
C PRO A 158 50.96 -12.72 -36.47
N SER A 159 49.82 -12.84 -37.19
CA SER A 159 49.36 -13.94 -38.12
C SER A 159 48.74 -15.29 -37.67
N GLN A 160 48.01 -15.94 -38.61
CA GLN A 160 47.14 -17.14 -38.56
C GLN A 160 47.67 -18.25 -39.55
N PRO A 161 46.96 -19.34 -40.03
CA PRO A 161 45.61 -19.91 -39.74
C PRO A 161 45.49 -21.48 -39.70
N THR A 162 44.24 -22.00 -39.74
CA THR A 162 43.73 -23.36 -40.17
C THR A 162 43.53 -24.55 -39.20
N THR A 163 42.24 -24.88 -38.99
CA THR A 163 41.54 -26.20 -38.93
C THR A 163 42.07 -27.44 -38.18
N ARG A 164 41.14 -28.10 -37.45
CA ARG A 164 40.71 -29.54 -37.56
C ARG A 164 40.70 -30.32 -36.22
N SER A 165 39.92 -31.40 -36.21
CA SER A 165 39.79 -32.49 -35.21
C SER A 165 39.00 -32.18 -33.91
N GLY A 166 38.31 -33.21 -33.42
CA GLY A 166 37.46 -33.20 -32.22
C GLY A 166 38.01 -34.10 -31.10
N PRO A 167 37.19 -34.45 -30.09
CA PRO A 167 37.68 -35.06 -28.85
C PRO A 167 37.92 -36.58 -28.94
N PRO A 168 38.95 -37.12 -28.27
CA PRO A 168 39.09 -38.55 -27.99
C PRO A 168 38.47 -38.95 -26.64
N SER A 169 37.92 -40.17 -26.58
CA SER A 169 37.23 -40.77 -25.44
C SER A 169 38.01 -41.92 -24.80
N ARG A 170 37.80 -42.22 -23.50
CA ARG A 170 37.89 -43.54 -22.83
C ARG A 170 37.59 -43.40 -21.32
N SER A 171 37.05 -44.36 -20.57
CA SER A 171 36.25 -45.59 -20.86
C SER A 171 35.86 -46.30 -19.55
N LEU A 172 34.99 -47.34 -19.63
CA LEU A 172 34.60 -48.31 -18.57
C LEU A 172 33.56 -47.77 -17.55
N SER A 173 32.53 -48.53 -17.15
CA SER A 173 32.10 -49.89 -17.58
C SER A 173 30.59 -50.14 -17.33
N GLU A 174 30.00 -51.00 -18.16
CA GLU A 174 28.68 -51.66 -18.04
C GLU A 174 28.87 -53.09 -17.43
N PRO A 175 27.88 -54.03 -17.31
CA PRO A 175 26.60 -54.20 -18.04
C PRO A 175 25.40 -54.67 -17.15
N PRO A 176 24.27 -55.22 -17.68
CA PRO A 176 23.68 -55.23 -19.04
C PRO A 176 22.30 -54.49 -19.01
N THR A 177 21.16 -54.76 -19.69
CA THR A 177 20.58 -55.80 -20.60
C THR A 177 19.30 -55.16 -21.23
N ASP A 178 18.67 -55.56 -22.34
CA ASP A 178 18.92 -56.58 -23.38
C ASP A 178 18.33 -56.14 -24.74
N ARG A 179 17.00 -56.13 -24.90
CA ARG A 179 16.24 -56.08 -26.18
C ARG A 179 14.95 -55.25 -26.05
N VAL A 180 14.32 -54.72 -27.11
CA VAL A 180 14.12 -55.20 -28.51
C VAL A 180 14.35 -54.09 -29.57
N ARG A 181 14.52 -54.46 -30.85
CA ARG A 181 14.89 -53.61 -32.01
C ARG A 181 14.01 -53.87 -33.24
N THR A 182 13.61 -52.82 -33.98
CA THR A 182 13.32 -52.83 -35.44
C THR A 182 13.48 -51.43 -36.06
N SER A 183 13.67 -51.32 -37.39
CA SER A 183 13.92 -50.04 -38.11
C SER A 183 13.45 -50.08 -39.59
N PRO A 184 13.24 -48.91 -40.29
CA PRO A 184 12.60 -48.82 -41.63
C PRO A 184 13.58 -48.53 -42.80
N PRO A 185 13.11 -48.55 -44.08
CA PRO A 185 13.64 -47.59 -45.09
C PRO A 185 12.72 -47.15 -46.28
N ALA A 186 13.07 -45.98 -46.89
CA ALA A 186 13.01 -45.60 -48.33
C ALA A 186 11.74 -45.09 -49.07
N GLN A 187 11.97 -44.52 -50.28
CA GLN A 187 11.14 -43.71 -51.24
C GLN A 187 11.65 -43.93 -52.71
N PRO A 188 11.10 -43.33 -53.81
CA PRO A 188 9.75 -42.79 -54.12
C PRO A 188 9.05 -43.63 -55.25
N PRO A 189 8.95 -43.34 -56.59
CA PRO A 189 9.18 -42.18 -57.50
C PRO A 189 8.01 -41.83 -58.51
N SER A 190 8.31 -41.02 -59.56
CA SER A 190 7.64 -40.88 -60.90
C SER A 190 6.47 -39.89 -61.15
N GLN A 191 6.47 -39.26 -62.35
CA GLN A 191 5.46 -38.36 -62.98
C GLN A 191 5.06 -38.90 -64.38
N PRO A 192 4.08 -38.33 -65.16
CA PRO A 192 4.25 -37.08 -65.96
C PRO A 192 2.92 -36.26 -66.12
N THR A 193 2.65 -35.50 -67.20
CA THR A 193 3.14 -34.14 -67.61
C THR A 193 2.25 -33.60 -68.78
N GLU A 194 2.01 -32.28 -68.89
CA GLU A 194 1.73 -31.44 -70.11
C GLU A 194 0.86 -30.19 -69.76
N ALA A 195 0.91 -29.03 -70.44
CA ALA A 195 1.88 -28.47 -71.41
C ALA A 195 1.81 -26.90 -71.45
N GLN A 196 2.84 -26.28 -72.02
CA GLN A 196 3.00 -24.85 -72.35
C GLN A 196 3.59 -24.76 -73.79
N PRO A 197 3.48 -23.66 -74.56
CA PRO A 197 4.63 -22.71 -74.68
C PRO A 197 4.26 -21.29 -75.24
N PRO A 198 5.21 -20.42 -75.66
CA PRO A 198 6.64 -20.24 -75.33
C PRO A 198 6.78 -18.96 -74.43
N ALA A 199 7.68 -17.95 -74.50
CA ALA A 199 8.89 -17.55 -75.26
C ALA A 199 9.63 -16.45 -74.41
N ALA A 200 10.83 -15.90 -74.66
CA ALA A 200 11.93 -16.10 -75.62
C ALA A 200 13.27 -15.60 -74.98
N ALA A 201 14.42 -15.71 -75.67
CA ALA A 201 15.78 -15.31 -75.21
C ALA A 201 16.72 -15.12 -76.45
N PRO A 202 18.08 -14.99 -76.38
CA PRO A 202 19.03 -14.93 -75.23
C PRO A 202 20.28 -13.98 -75.33
N THR A 203 21.00 -13.80 -74.20
CA THR A 203 22.49 -13.61 -73.98
C THR A 203 23.40 -12.88 -75.01
N SER A 204 24.36 -12.02 -74.63
CA SER A 204 25.64 -12.42 -73.97
C SER A 204 26.72 -11.29 -73.86
N ARG A 205 27.79 -11.55 -73.06
CA ARG A 205 29.18 -10.98 -73.07
C ARG A 205 29.47 -9.52 -72.59
N ARG A 206 30.75 -9.30 -72.20
CA ARG A 206 31.40 -8.05 -71.71
C ARG A 206 32.86 -8.01 -72.22
N PRO A 207 33.40 -6.84 -72.60
CA PRO A 207 34.77 -6.48 -72.17
C PRO A 207 34.99 -4.95 -71.88
N GLU A 208 36.15 -4.63 -71.31
CA GLU A 208 36.82 -3.30 -71.24
C GLU A 208 37.97 -3.25 -72.29
N PRO A 209 38.90 -2.24 -72.46
CA PRO A 209 39.23 -1.05 -71.61
C PRO A 209 39.65 0.28 -72.33
N SER A 210 39.86 1.37 -71.55
CA SER A 210 40.81 2.52 -71.75
C SER A 210 40.62 3.53 -70.59
N GLN A 211 41.56 3.84 -69.67
CA GLN A 211 42.90 4.50 -69.74
C GLN A 211 42.84 6.00 -70.13
N LEU A 212 43.57 6.98 -69.57
CA LEU A 212 44.57 7.18 -68.46
C LEU A 212 44.74 8.75 -68.27
N PRO A 213 45.59 9.39 -67.38
CA PRO A 213 46.50 8.94 -66.30
C PRO A 213 46.44 9.74 -64.94
N THR A 214 47.44 9.48 -64.07
CA THR A 214 48.07 10.13 -62.89
C THR A 214 47.74 11.59 -62.42
N GLU A 215 47.17 11.71 -61.20
CA GLU A 215 47.71 12.30 -59.91
C GLU A 215 48.78 13.44 -59.88
N PRO A 216 48.99 14.21 -58.76
CA PRO A 216 48.39 14.10 -57.39
C PRO A 216 47.93 15.44 -56.68
N ILE A 217 47.44 15.30 -55.44
CA ILE A 217 47.26 16.32 -54.35
C ILE A 217 46.20 17.45 -54.52
N LEU A 218 45.09 17.36 -53.77
CA LEU A 218 44.65 18.48 -52.91
C LEU A 218 43.79 18.08 -51.69
N VAL A 219 43.96 18.86 -50.62
CA VAL A 219 43.32 18.90 -49.30
C VAL A 219 41.82 18.55 -49.26
N ALA A 220 41.42 17.73 -48.27
CA ALA A 220 40.02 17.53 -47.90
C ALA A 220 39.51 18.61 -46.93
N HIS A 221 38.36 19.23 -47.27
CA HIS A 221 37.63 20.19 -46.44
C HIS A 221 36.11 19.90 -46.47
N PRO A 222 35.30 20.46 -45.54
CA PRO A 222 34.33 19.62 -44.81
C PRO A 222 32.88 19.62 -45.33
N SER A 223 32.14 18.61 -44.87
CA SER A 223 30.67 18.50 -44.93
C SER A 223 29.96 19.62 -44.11
N PRO A 224 28.65 19.88 -44.35
CA PRO A 224 28.06 21.21 -44.11
C PRO A 224 27.73 21.56 -42.65
N GLN A 225 27.60 22.87 -42.39
CA GLN A 225 27.31 23.47 -41.09
C GLN A 225 25.82 23.37 -40.67
N PRO A 226 25.54 23.34 -39.35
CA PRO A 226 24.20 23.61 -38.81
C PRO A 226 23.83 25.12 -38.89
N PRO A 227 22.53 25.48 -38.79
CA PRO A 227 22.08 26.88 -38.89
C PRO A 227 22.58 27.77 -37.73
N ALA A 228 22.78 29.04 -38.03
CA ALA A 228 23.36 30.02 -37.10
C ALA A 228 22.40 30.46 -35.97
N PRO A 229 22.90 30.75 -34.75
CA PRO A 229 22.09 31.20 -33.63
C PRO A 229 21.62 32.65 -33.79
N GLN A 230 20.37 32.92 -33.42
CA GLN A 230 19.82 34.29 -33.37
C GLN A 230 20.39 35.05 -32.16
N ARG A 231 20.59 36.38 -32.30
CA ARG A 231 21.09 37.23 -31.21
C ARG A 231 20.06 37.33 -30.06
N PRO A 232 20.44 37.11 -28.79
CA PRO A 232 19.60 37.48 -27.66
C PRO A 232 19.53 39.00 -27.51
N THR A 233 18.34 39.54 -27.26
CA THR A 233 18.14 40.94 -26.85
C THR A 233 18.54 41.13 -25.39
N ARG A 234 19.11 42.30 -25.06
CA ARG A 234 19.53 42.62 -23.67
C ARG A 234 18.30 42.80 -22.75
N PRO A 235 18.29 42.20 -21.55
CA PRO A 235 17.48 42.71 -20.45
C PRO A 235 18.11 44.00 -19.86
N PRO A 236 17.32 44.88 -19.22
CA PRO A 236 17.85 46.03 -18.49
C PRO A 236 18.60 45.62 -17.21
N PRO A 237 19.55 46.43 -16.71
CA PRO A 237 20.36 46.10 -15.54
C PRO A 237 19.59 46.27 -14.21
N PRO A 238 19.91 45.47 -13.17
CA PRO A 238 19.32 45.63 -11.84
C PRO A 238 19.87 46.88 -11.14
N ARG A 239 19.00 47.62 -10.42
CA ARG A 239 19.41 48.68 -9.50
C ARG A 239 19.73 48.08 -8.12
N GLN A 240 20.92 48.37 -7.60
CA GLN A 240 21.33 48.01 -6.23
C GLN A 240 20.87 49.09 -5.23
N PRO A 241 20.43 48.72 -4.02
CA PRO A 241 20.24 49.65 -2.91
C PRO A 241 21.33 49.49 -1.81
N GLY A 242 22.01 50.59 -1.51
CA GLY A 242 23.02 50.76 -0.45
C GLY A 242 23.86 52.00 -0.76
N TRP A 243 24.23 52.87 0.18
CA TRP A 243 24.29 52.76 1.65
C TRP A 243 23.77 54.05 2.34
N ALA A 244 24.09 54.26 3.63
CA ALA A 244 23.33 55.10 4.56
C ALA A 244 23.88 56.53 4.83
N ALA A 245 23.30 57.20 5.85
CA ALA A 245 23.62 58.50 6.48
C ALA A 245 22.95 59.75 5.85
N GLU A 246 22.43 60.74 6.61
CA GLU A 246 21.98 60.77 8.03
C GLU A 246 21.07 62.01 8.29
N GLN A 247 20.55 62.12 9.53
CA GLN A 247 19.96 63.28 10.23
C GLN A 247 18.42 63.46 10.16
N ALA A 248 17.91 64.08 11.24
CA ALA A 248 16.51 64.13 11.69
C ALA A 248 16.14 65.62 12.02
N PRO A 249 15.09 66.03 12.80
CA PRO A 249 14.21 65.28 13.72
C PRO A 249 12.71 65.69 13.75
N VAL A 250 12.01 65.23 14.81
CA VAL A 250 10.82 65.79 15.50
C VAL A 250 9.55 64.89 15.54
N HIS A 251 9.04 64.70 16.78
CA HIS A 251 7.84 63.96 17.23
C HIS A 251 6.56 64.84 17.15
N PRO A 252 5.34 64.49 17.67
CA PRO A 252 4.76 63.24 18.21
C PRO A 252 3.48 62.86 17.38
N PRO A 253 2.37 62.23 17.86
CA PRO A 253 2.07 61.53 19.11
C PRO A 253 1.54 60.08 18.91
N GLU A 254 0.34 59.74 19.43
CA GLU A 254 0.17 58.49 20.18
C GLU A 254 -1.31 58.10 20.50
N ARG A 255 -1.54 56.83 20.89
CA ARG A 255 -2.66 56.24 21.70
C ARG A 255 -4.07 55.99 21.12
N ARG A 256 -4.36 54.67 21.06
CA ARG A 256 -5.48 53.92 21.70
C ARG A 256 -6.93 53.94 21.16
N ALA A 257 -7.47 52.71 21.17
CA ALA A 257 -8.85 52.28 21.44
C ALA A 257 -9.96 52.64 20.44
N VAL A 258 -10.71 51.62 20.05
CA VAL A 258 -12.03 51.73 19.42
C VAL A 258 -12.98 50.79 20.14
N GLU A 259 -14.05 51.37 20.68
CA GLU A 259 -15.19 50.71 21.29
C GLU A 259 -16.33 50.59 20.25
N GLN A 260 -17.28 49.68 20.44
CA GLN A 260 -18.45 49.58 19.55
C GLN A 260 -19.47 50.70 19.88
N PRO A 261 -20.22 51.19 18.88
CA PRO A 261 -21.64 50.82 18.85
C PRO A 261 -22.19 50.54 17.43
N SER A 262 -23.52 50.56 17.30
CA SER A 262 -24.29 49.99 16.17
C SER A 262 -25.21 51.05 15.47
N PRO A 263 -26.28 50.76 14.68
CA PRO A 263 -26.39 51.38 13.34
C PRO A 263 -27.67 52.21 13.05
N ALA A 264 -27.65 53.09 12.04
CA ALA A 264 -28.87 53.68 11.47
C ALA A 264 -28.74 54.25 10.03
N ALA A 265 -29.70 53.84 9.18
CA ALA A 265 -30.46 54.62 8.19
C ALA A 265 -29.81 55.32 6.95
N GLN A 266 -30.70 55.72 6.03
CA GLN A 266 -30.54 56.58 4.82
C GLN A 266 -29.74 55.93 3.66
N GLN A 267 -30.31 55.52 2.51
CA GLN A 267 -31.52 55.84 1.72
C GLN A 267 -31.39 57.04 0.76
N GLU A 268 -31.72 56.79 -0.52
CA GLU A 268 -31.79 57.73 -1.66
C GLU A 268 -30.45 58.41 -2.06
N LEU A 269 -30.26 58.96 -3.26
CA LEU A 269 -31.14 59.12 -4.43
C LEU A 269 -30.36 58.81 -5.73
N ARG A 270 -31.05 58.49 -6.85
CA ARG A 270 -30.41 58.28 -8.17
C ARG A 270 -31.22 58.92 -9.30
N PRO A 271 -30.64 59.82 -10.13
CA PRO A 271 -31.31 60.38 -11.30
C PRO A 271 -31.23 59.44 -12.52
N ASP A 272 -32.01 59.76 -13.54
CA ASP A 272 -32.31 58.96 -14.74
C ASP A 272 -31.65 59.54 -16.02
N ILE A 273 -31.97 58.96 -17.19
CA ILE A 273 -31.83 59.41 -18.60
C ILE A 273 -31.01 58.43 -19.48
N GLY A 274 -31.61 58.02 -20.62
CA GLY A 274 -30.87 57.77 -21.86
C GLY A 274 -31.10 56.41 -22.56
N GLU A 275 -32.08 56.33 -23.46
CA GLU A 275 -32.15 55.28 -24.49
C GLU A 275 -30.86 55.27 -25.37
N ARG A 276 -30.49 54.25 -26.17
CA ARG A 276 -31.31 53.45 -27.12
C ARG A 276 -30.42 52.40 -27.84
N ARG A 277 -30.95 51.20 -28.20
CA ARG A 277 -30.43 50.19 -29.18
C ARG A 277 -28.95 49.71 -29.01
N GLN A 278 -28.58 48.43 -29.07
CA GLN A 278 -29.03 47.32 -29.94
C GLN A 278 -29.01 45.97 -29.16
N GLY A 279 -29.45 44.88 -29.78
CA GLY A 279 -29.56 43.56 -29.13
C GLY A 279 -28.66 42.47 -29.73
N ALA A 280 -27.98 41.73 -28.86
CA ALA A 280 -27.42 40.39 -29.06
C ALA A 280 -27.18 39.73 -27.68
N ASP A 281 -26.82 38.44 -27.65
CA ASP A 281 -26.15 37.75 -26.54
C ASP A 281 -26.74 37.91 -25.12
N HIS A 282 -27.88 37.23 -24.88
CA HIS A 282 -28.47 37.11 -23.53
C HIS A 282 -28.69 35.67 -23.02
N LYS A 283 -28.16 34.65 -23.72
CA LYS A 283 -28.25 33.23 -23.28
C LYS A 283 -26.96 32.68 -22.64
N SER A 284 -25.80 33.27 -22.91
CA SER A 284 -24.49 32.85 -22.36
C SER A 284 -24.28 33.31 -20.91
N LEU A 285 -24.51 34.60 -20.61
CA LEU A 285 -24.31 35.20 -19.29
C LEU A 285 -25.25 34.64 -18.20
N ALA A 286 -26.49 34.28 -18.57
CA ALA A 286 -27.46 33.68 -17.66
C ALA A 286 -27.02 32.31 -17.10
N LEU A 287 -26.20 31.56 -17.85
CA LEU A 287 -25.64 30.29 -17.40
C LEU A 287 -24.46 30.51 -16.44
N ALA A 288 -23.57 31.46 -16.77
CA ALA A 288 -22.42 31.80 -15.93
C ALA A 288 -22.84 32.26 -14.51
N GLY A 289 -23.87 33.12 -14.41
CA GLY A 289 -24.42 33.54 -13.12
C GLY A 289 -25.02 32.39 -12.29
N ARG A 290 -25.68 31.42 -12.96
CA ARG A 290 -26.23 30.22 -12.30
C ARG A 290 -25.14 29.27 -11.81
N VAL A 291 -24.06 29.08 -12.58
CA VAL A 291 -22.90 28.27 -12.17
C VAL A 291 -22.14 28.92 -11.01
N ALA A 292 -21.91 30.24 -11.04
CA ALA A 292 -21.30 30.97 -9.92
C ALA A 292 -22.15 30.87 -8.64
N GLY A 293 -23.47 31.01 -8.76
CA GLY A 293 -24.42 30.83 -7.64
C GLY A 293 -24.46 29.39 -7.10
N ALA A 294 -24.22 28.37 -7.93
CA ALA A 294 -24.10 26.99 -7.49
C ALA A 294 -22.76 26.71 -6.76
N LEU A 295 -21.64 27.21 -7.31
CA LEU A 295 -20.32 27.03 -6.70
C LEU A 295 -20.20 27.67 -5.32
N ASN A 296 -20.84 28.82 -5.08
CA ASN A 296 -20.82 29.46 -3.76
C ASN A 296 -21.63 28.69 -2.70
N LYS A 297 -22.48 27.73 -3.09
CA LYS A 297 -23.16 26.80 -2.16
C LYS A 297 -22.31 25.59 -1.76
N LEU A 298 -21.12 25.40 -2.36
CA LEU A 298 -20.23 24.26 -2.09
C LEU A 298 -19.07 24.59 -1.13
N ARG A 299 -19.04 25.80 -0.53
CA ARG A 299 -18.13 26.10 0.60
C ARG A 299 -18.70 25.51 1.90
N PRO A 300 -17.94 24.67 2.63
CA PRO A 300 -18.40 24.16 3.93
C PRO A 300 -18.43 25.30 4.96
N ARG A 301 -19.64 25.72 5.37
CA ARG A 301 -19.83 26.45 6.62
C ARG A 301 -19.82 25.46 7.79
N SER A 302 -19.19 25.86 8.89
CA SER A 302 -19.21 25.08 10.13
C SER A 302 -20.62 25.01 10.73
N THR A 303 -20.92 23.86 11.37
CA THR A 303 -21.90 23.72 12.45
C THR A 303 -23.32 24.28 12.22
N ALA A 304 -24.16 23.46 11.59
CA ALA A 304 -25.58 23.35 11.90
C ALA A 304 -25.96 21.86 11.93
N PRO A 305 -26.84 21.39 12.83
CA PRO A 305 -27.25 19.98 12.88
C PRO A 305 -28.15 19.58 11.70
N ARG A 306 -28.53 18.29 11.61
CA ARG A 306 -29.32 17.73 10.48
C ARG A 306 -30.72 17.28 10.92
N PRO A 307 -31.72 17.23 10.02
CA PRO A 307 -33.15 17.17 10.38
C PRO A 307 -33.71 15.83 10.92
N HIS A 308 -32.89 15.02 11.60
CA HIS A 308 -33.33 13.81 12.31
C HIS A 308 -33.15 13.93 13.84
N GLU A 309 -32.88 15.15 14.31
CA GLU A 309 -32.67 15.48 15.73
C GLU A 309 -33.93 16.09 16.39
N GLU A 310 -34.99 16.34 15.60
CA GLU A 310 -36.32 16.74 16.11
C GLU A 310 -37.09 15.53 16.66
N ALA A 311 -36.65 15.02 17.82
CA ALA A 311 -37.54 14.23 18.68
C ALA A 311 -38.57 15.17 19.31
N PRO A 312 -39.90 14.91 19.20
CA PRO A 312 -40.92 15.85 19.65
C PRO A 312 -40.93 15.98 21.18
N THR A 313 -40.62 17.17 21.68
CA THR A 313 -40.50 17.50 23.12
C THR A 313 -41.86 17.64 23.82
N ARG A 314 -42.66 16.56 23.81
CA ARG A 314 -43.85 16.46 24.66
C ARG A 314 -43.42 16.36 26.11
N LYS A 315 -43.60 17.46 26.87
CA LYS A 315 -43.39 17.47 28.33
C LYS A 315 -44.21 16.34 28.97
N LEU A 316 -43.56 15.46 29.73
CA LEU A 316 -44.27 14.54 30.61
C LEU A 316 -44.91 15.32 31.78
N PRO A 317 -46.07 14.87 32.31
CA PRO A 317 -46.62 15.41 33.53
C PRO A 317 -45.68 15.13 34.71
N GLN A 318 -45.50 16.10 35.61
CA GLN A 318 -44.99 15.81 36.96
C GLN A 318 -46.16 15.24 37.78
N THR A 319 -46.02 14.03 38.32
CA THR A 319 -47.05 13.44 39.21
C THR A 319 -46.41 12.42 40.15
N GLY A 320 -46.68 12.56 41.44
CA GLY A 320 -46.51 11.50 42.44
C GLY A 320 -45.08 11.16 42.86
N ALA A 321 -44.72 11.49 44.10
CA ALA A 321 -43.63 10.80 44.77
C ALA A 321 -44.08 9.35 45.07
N GLY A 322 -43.29 8.36 44.64
CA GLY A 322 -43.56 6.94 44.88
C GLY A 322 -42.25 6.16 44.89
N THR A 323 -42.01 5.41 45.95
CA THR A 323 -40.75 4.69 46.18
C THR A 323 -40.61 3.49 45.25
N ALA A 324 -39.76 3.61 44.23
CA ALA A 324 -39.20 2.49 43.48
C ALA A 324 -37.67 2.60 43.51
N ALA A 325 -36.98 1.56 43.97
CA ALA A 325 -35.52 1.58 44.09
C ALA A 325 -34.87 1.60 42.70
N ALA A 326 -34.25 2.72 42.34
CA ALA A 326 -33.56 2.87 41.07
C ALA A 326 -32.30 1.99 41.03
N VAL A 327 -32.39 0.83 40.38
CA VAL A 327 -31.22 0.02 40.03
C VAL A 327 -30.37 0.83 39.06
N ALA A 328 -29.27 1.39 39.56
CA ALA A 328 -28.32 2.12 38.73
C ALA A 328 -27.78 1.19 37.61
N PRO A 329 -27.63 1.68 36.37
CA PRO A 329 -27.10 0.85 35.29
C PRO A 329 -25.69 0.38 35.67
N ALA A 330 -25.54 -0.92 35.86
CA ALA A 330 -24.28 -1.50 36.31
C ALA A 330 -23.15 -1.11 35.35
N ARG A 331 -22.05 -0.58 35.90
CA ARG A 331 -20.79 -0.54 35.16
C ARG A 331 -20.48 -1.98 34.74
N PRO A 332 -20.20 -2.26 33.47
CA PRO A 332 -19.56 -3.53 33.12
C PRO A 332 -18.21 -3.55 33.82
N THR A 333 -18.13 -4.29 34.92
CA THR A 333 -16.85 -4.70 35.51
C THR A 333 -16.02 -5.35 34.41
N ALA A 334 -14.69 -5.25 34.46
CA ALA A 334 -13.88 -6.10 33.59
C ALA A 334 -14.32 -7.56 33.81
N PRO A 335 -14.42 -8.37 32.74
CA PRO A 335 -14.77 -9.78 32.87
C PRO A 335 -13.83 -10.43 33.90
N ALA A 336 -14.38 -11.21 34.82
CA ALA A 336 -13.67 -11.81 35.95
C ALA A 336 -12.67 -12.88 35.47
N THR A 337 -11.56 -12.40 34.92
CA THR A 337 -10.51 -13.22 34.34
C THR A 337 -9.69 -13.91 35.44
N ARG A 338 -9.20 -15.11 35.13
CA ARG A 338 -8.27 -15.86 36.00
C ARG A 338 -6.80 -15.65 35.59
N GLY A 339 -6.56 -14.79 34.60
CA GLY A 339 -5.26 -14.58 33.98
C GLY A 339 -4.96 -15.58 32.86
N LEU A 340 -3.77 -15.39 32.30
CA LEU A 340 -3.15 -16.21 31.27
C LEU A 340 -2.15 -17.19 31.91
N GLN A 341 -2.16 -18.43 31.44
CA GLN A 341 -1.16 -19.46 31.72
C GLN A 341 -0.59 -19.97 30.39
N ALA A 342 0.72 -19.81 30.19
CA ALA A 342 1.48 -20.35 29.08
C ALA A 342 2.46 -21.40 29.62
N HIS A 343 2.41 -22.62 29.09
CA HIS A 343 3.22 -23.74 29.58
C HIS A 343 3.97 -24.39 28.42
N GLN A 344 5.31 -24.36 28.48
CA GLN A 344 6.24 -24.98 27.52
C GLN A 344 5.95 -24.65 26.04
N LEU A 345 5.58 -23.40 25.73
CA LEU A 345 5.22 -23.00 24.37
C LEU A 345 6.41 -23.15 23.41
N ASN A 346 6.24 -24.02 22.43
CA ASN A 346 7.13 -24.17 21.27
C ASN A 346 6.41 -23.65 20.03
N VAL A 347 7.07 -22.82 19.24
CA VAL A 347 6.45 -22.21 18.05
C VAL A 347 7.40 -22.26 16.86
N ALA A 348 6.92 -22.81 15.74
CA ALA A 348 7.62 -22.79 14.46
C ALA A 348 7.07 -21.73 13.50
N VAL A 349 7.96 -21.19 12.67
CA VAL A 349 7.66 -20.30 11.54
C VAL A 349 8.46 -20.83 10.34
N ASP A 350 7.78 -21.10 9.23
CA ASP A 350 8.38 -21.60 7.98
C ASP A 350 9.35 -22.79 8.17
N GLY A 351 8.95 -23.74 9.04
CA GLY A 351 9.72 -24.94 9.37
C GLY A 351 10.89 -24.72 10.34
N ARG A 352 11.09 -23.51 10.87
CA ARG A 352 12.14 -23.18 11.85
C ARG A 352 11.53 -22.89 13.21
N GLN A 353 12.13 -23.42 14.27
CA GLN A 353 11.75 -23.06 15.64
C GLN A 353 12.10 -21.58 15.91
N VAL A 354 11.15 -20.85 16.47
CA VAL A 354 11.25 -19.42 16.82
C VAL A 354 11.02 -19.19 18.31
N LEU A 355 10.20 -20.01 18.97
CA LEU A 355 10.12 -20.11 20.43
C LEU A 355 10.39 -21.55 20.89
N ALA A 356 11.06 -21.67 22.03
CA ALA A 356 11.44 -22.93 22.64
C ALA A 356 11.02 -22.95 24.11
N GLU A 357 10.07 -23.82 24.45
CA GLU A 357 9.62 -24.10 25.83
C GLU A 357 9.33 -22.87 26.70
N VAL A 358 8.68 -21.84 26.14
CA VAL A 358 8.36 -20.62 26.86
C VAL A 358 7.19 -20.86 27.81
N SER A 359 7.47 -20.85 29.11
CA SER A 359 6.48 -20.83 30.19
C SER A 359 6.43 -19.43 30.82
N PHE A 360 5.23 -18.94 31.14
CA PHE A 360 4.99 -17.77 32.00
C PHE A 360 3.50 -17.64 32.37
N THR A 361 3.18 -16.79 33.34
CA THR A 361 1.79 -16.39 33.68
C THR A 361 1.61 -14.89 33.67
N ALA A 362 0.46 -14.39 33.20
CA ALA A 362 0.09 -12.98 33.32
C ALA A 362 -1.26 -12.85 34.05
N SER A 363 -1.23 -12.28 35.26
CA SER A 363 -2.37 -12.22 36.18
C SER A 363 -3.36 -11.10 35.82
N PRO A 364 -4.63 -11.18 36.29
CA PRO A 364 -5.60 -10.09 36.18
C PRO A 364 -5.01 -8.76 36.69
N GLY A 365 -5.18 -7.68 35.93
CA GLY A 365 -4.70 -6.35 36.30
C GLY A 365 -3.20 -6.12 36.14
N THR A 366 -2.45 -7.06 35.54
CA THR A 366 -1.01 -6.89 35.27
C THR A 366 -0.74 -6.39 33.84
N LEU A 367 0.25 -5.50 33.74
CA LEU A 367 0.90 -5.04 32.53
C LEU A 367 2.25 -5.78 32.41
N THR A 368 2.36 -6.71 31.46
CA THR A 368 3.54 -7.57 31.27
C THR A 368 4.32 -7.17 30.02
N ALA A 369 5.63 -6.93 30.15
CA ALA A 369 6.52 -6.71 29.02
C ALA A 369 7.00 -8.04 28.42
N VAL A 370 7.10 -8.11 27.10
CA VAL A 370 7.81 -9.15 26.36
C VAL A 370 8.98 -8.48 25.65
N ILE A 371 10.20 -8.84 26.03
CA ILE A 371 11.44 -8.24 25.53
C ILE A 371 12.42 -9.33 25.08
N GLY A 372 13.33 -8.99 24.18
CA GLY A 372 14.35 -9.90 23.67
C GLY A 372 14.96 -9.41 22.35
N PRO A 373 16.16 -9.89 21.97
CA PRO A 373 16.97 -9.31 20.90
C PRO A 373 16.43 -9.63 19.49
N ARG A 374 15.50 -10.58 19.35
CA ARG A 374 14.88 -10.94 18.06
C ARG A 374 13.40 -10.58 18.04
N VAL A 375 13.07 -9.56 17.24
CA VAL A 375 11.69 -9.12 16.95
C VAL A 375 10.80 -10.32 16.55
N ALA A 376 11.31 -11.22 15.70
CA ALA A 376 10.57 -12.41 15.27
C ALA A 376 10.10 -13.31 16.43
N CYS A 377 10.86 -13.40 17.54
CA CYS A 377 10.44 -14.17 18.71
C CYS A 377 9.31 -13.45 19.46
N LYS A 378 9.42 -12.13 19.65
CA LYS A 378 8.39 -11.31 20.29
C LYS A 378 7.08 -11.35 19.50
N THR A 379 7.12 -11.03 18.21
CA THR A 379 5.94 -11.08 17.33
C THR A 379 5.35 -12.49 17.25
N ALA A 380 6.17 -13.56 17.19
CA ALA A 380 5.65 -14.94 17.22
C ALA A 380 4.97 -15.31 18.55
N LEU A 381 5.43 -14.77 19.68
CA LEU A 381 4.72 -14.93 20.96
C LEU A 381 3.40 -14.16 20.92
N ILE A 382 3.40 -12.88 20.54
CA ILE A 382 2.19 -12.05 20.43
C ILE A 382 1.14 -12.66 19.49
N ASP A 383 1.56 -13.19 18.33
CA ASP A 383 0.73 -13.98 17.40
C ASP A 383 0.05 -15.17 18.10
N THR A 384 0.79 -15.88 18.96
CA THR A 384 0.34 -17.10 19.64
C THR A 384 -0.59 -16.76 20.81
N LEU A 385 -0.24 -15.74 21.60
CA LEU A 385 -1.08 -15.15 22.65
C LEU A 385 -2.41 -14.59 22.10
N GLY A 386 -2.39 -14.04 20.89
CA GLY A 386 -3.59 -13.57 20.19
C GLY A 386 -4.43 -14.68 19.54
N GLY A 387 -4.02 -15.95 19.66
CA GLY A 387 -4.63 -17.09 18.95
C GLY A 387 -4.51 -17.01 17.42
N LEU A 388 -3.74 -16.06 16.89
CA LEU A 388 -3.47 -15.89 15.46
C LEU A 388 -2.56 -16.99 14.94
N ARG A 389 -1.68 -17.52 15.78
CA ARG A 389 -0.81 -18.68 15.53
C ARG A 389 -1.11 -19.78 16.54
N GLN A 390 -1.07 -21.04 16.10
CA GLN A 390 -1.09 -22.20 16.99
C GLN A 390 0.34 -22.54 17.40
N PRO A 391 0.60 -22.93 18.67
CA PRO A 391 1.88 -23.50 19.06
C PRO A 391 2.08 -24.87 18.40
N SER A 392 3.34 -25.26 18.23
CA SER A 392 3.74 -26.60 17.77
C SER A 392 3.62 -27.63 18.89
N SER A 393 3.86 -27.21 20.14
CA SER A 393 3.60 -27.96 21.38
C SER A 393 3.59 -26.99 22.58
N GLY A 394 3.14 -27.47 23.74
CA GLY A 394 2.82 -26.64 24.91
C GLY A 394 1.37 -26.18 24.94
N GLU A 395 0.92 -25.72 26.10
CA GLU A 395 -0.47 -25.33 26.36
C GLU A 395 -0.59 -23.82 26.61
N LEU A 396 -1.70 -23.24 26.15
CA LEU A 396 -2.00 -21.82 26.28
C LEU A 396 -3.43 -21.58 26.73
N ILE A 397 -3.61 -21.23 27.99
CA ILE A 397 -4.89 -21.20 28.68
C ILE A 397 -5.20 -19.78 29.17
N LEU A 398 -6.38 -19.28 28.82
CA LEU A 398 -6.95 -18.03 29.33
C LEU A 398 -8.28 -18.36 30.01
N ASP A 399 -8.48 -17.88 31.24
CA ASP A 399 -9.71 -18.11 32.02
C ASP A 399 -10.08 -19.61 32.18
N GLY A 400 -9.09 -20.50 32.14
CA GLY A 400 -9.28 -21.97 32.21
C GLY A 400 -9.68 -22.64 30.90
N HIS A 401 -9.57 -21.95 29.76
CA HIS A 401 -9.90 -22.48 28.42
C HIS A 401 -8.74 -22.24 27.44
N ASP A 402 -8.56 -23.12 26.44
CA ASP A 402 -7.53 -22.94 25.39
C ASP A 402 -7.79 -21.67 24.57
N VAL A 403 -6.76 -20.82 24.43
CA VAL A 403 -6.76 -19.59 23.62
C VAL A 403 -7.11 -19.86 22.14
N ASN A 404 -6.94 -21.08 21.66
CA ASN A 404 -7.33 -21.49 20.30
C ASN A 404 -8.83 -21.78 20.13
N ALA A 405 -9.59 -21.90 21.22
CA ALA A 405 -11.04 -22.05 21.15
C ALA A 405 -11.69 -20.76 20.56
N PRO A 406 -12.61 -20.88 19.58
CA PRO A 406 -13.22 -19.71 18.93
C PRO A 406 -13.91 -18.73 19.89
N SER A 407 -14.48 -19.23 20.98
CA SER A 407 -15.17 -18.49 22.05
C SER A 407 -14.24 -17.83 23.08
N VAL A 408 -12.93 -18.11 23.01
CA VAL A 408 -11.89 -17.45 23.81
C VAL A 408 -11.21 -16.36 22.98
N ARG A 409 -10.92 -16.61 21.69
CA ARG A 409 -10.28 -15.62 20.79
C ARG A 409 -10.99 -14.27 20.73
N SER A 410 -12.33 -14.24 20.79
CA SER A 410 -13.11 -12.99 20.79
C SER A 410 -12.99 -12.18 22.10
N ARG A 411 -12.46 -12.78 23.17
CA ARG A 411 -12.13 -12.10 24.43
C ARG A 411 -10.73 -11.49 24.44
N ILE A 412 -9.95 -11.68 23.35
CA ILE A 412 -8.57 -11.24 23.23
C ILE A 412 -8.50 -10.11 22.19
N GLY A 413 -8.14 -8.91 22.64
CA GLY A 413 -7.75 -7.82 21.74
C GLY A 413 -6.32 -8.00 21.29
N VAL A 414 -6.02 -7.79 20.01
CA VAL A 414 -4.66 -7.89 19.46
C VAL A 414 -4.34 -6.67 18.62
N VAL A 415 -3.38 -5.86 19.07
CA VAL A 415 -2.89 -4.66 18.39
C VAL A 415 -1.56 -5.02 17.70
N PRO A 416 -1.54 -5.22 16.37
CA PRO A 416 -0.30 -5.49 15.65
C PRO A 416 0.58 -4.23 15.55
N ARG A 417 1.86 -4.44 15.23
CA ARG A 417 2.88 -3.39 15.10
C ARG A 417 2.55 -2.32 14.05
N GLU A 418 1.94 -2.72 12.93
CA GLU A 418 1.37 -1.78 11.95
C GLU A 418 -0.05 -1.38 12.36
N ASP A 419 -0.42 -0.12 12.12
CA ASP A 419 -1.76 0.38 12.43
C ASP A 419 -2.77 -0.09 11.36
N VAL A 420 -3.28 -1.32 11.53
CA VAL A 420 -4.20 -2.02 10.61
C VAL A 420 -5.63 -1.48 10.76
N VAL A 421 -5.84 -0.23 10.31
CA VAL A 421 -7.12 0.49 10.33
C VAL A 421 -7.36 1.24 9.01
N HIS A 422 -8.63 1.36 8.60
CA HIS A 422 -9.04 2.07 7.38
C HIS A 422 -8.74 3.58 7.46
N ARG A 423 -7.63 4.02 6.87
CA ARG A 423 -7.11 5.41 6.99
C ARG A 423 -8.07 6.48 6.43
N GLN A 424 -8.96 6.11 5.51
CA GLN A 424 -9.95 6.99 4.87
C GLN A 424 -11.13 7.33 5.80
N LEU A 425 -11.39 6.50 6.82
CA LEU A 425 -12.50 6.67 7.75
C LEU A 425 -12.13 7.63 8.90
N THR A 426 -13.15 8.20 9.56
CA THR A 426 -12.94 8.87 10.84
C THR A 426 -12.68 7.86 11.97
N VAL A 427 -12.10 8.33 13.08
CA VAL A 427 -11.90 7.50 14.29
C VAL A 427 -13.23 6.87 14.75
N GLU A 428 -14.29 7.66 14.87
CA GLU A 428 -15.62 7.18 15.27
C GLU A 428 -16.21 6.18 14.27
N GLN A 429 -16.00 6.38 12.97
CA GLN A 429 -16.42 5.41 11.95
C GLN A 429 -15.68 4.08 12.09
N ALA A 430 -14.34 4.10 12.21
CA ALA A 430 -13.54 2.88 12.30
C ALA A 430 -13.86 2.07 13.58
N VAL A 431 -13.92 2.72 14.74
CA VAL A 431 -14.29 2.08 16.01
C VAL A 431 -15.76 1.64 15.99
N GLY A 432 -16.64 2.39 15.34
CA GLY A 432 -18.04 2.02 15.11
C GLY A 432 -18.22 0.77 14.23
N TYR A 433 -17.42 0.61 13.17
CA TYR A 433 -17.42 -0.60 12.35
C TYR A 433 -16.82 -1.81 13.07
N ALA A 434 -15.76 -1.60 13.88
CA ALA A 434 -15.27 -2.65 14.76
C ALA A 434 -16.35 -3.10 15.75
N ALA A 435 -17.04 -2.15 16.39
CA ALA A 435 -18.17 -2.44 17.28
C ALA A 435 -19.31 -3.20 16.58
N GLU A 436 -19.63 -2.87 15.32
CA GLU A 436 -20.62 -3.61 14.52
C GLU A 436 -20.21 -5.04 14.14
N LEU A 437 -18.92 -5.38 14.19
CA LEU A 437 -18.42 -6.71 13.85
C LEU A 437 -18.13 -7.62 15.06
N ARG A 438 -17.77 -7.05 16.22
CA ARG A 438 -17.39 -7.82 17.43
C ARG A 438 -18.26 -7.64 18.68
N LEU A 439 -19.26 -6.76 18.69
CA LEU A 439 -20.32 -6.80 19.71
C LEU A 439 -21.40 -7.85 19.34
N PRO A 440 -22.12 -8.43 20.33
CA PRO A 440 -23.20 -9.38 20.06
C PRO A 440 -24.26 -8.83 19.08
N PRO A 441 -24.85 -9.68 18.22
CA PRO A 441 -25.75 -9.24 17.14
C PRO A 441 -27.02 -8.56 17.64
N ASP A 442 -27.39 -8.76 18.90
CA ASP A 442 -28.59 -8.18 19.53
C ASP A 442 -28.29 -6.89 20.31
N THR A 443 -27.03 -6.41 20.28
CA THR A 443 -26.64 -5.13 20.88
C THR A 443 -27.39 -3.98 20.19
N SER A 444 -28.11 -3.18 21.00
CA SER A 444 -28.88 -2.05 20.46
C SER A 444 -27.97 -1.00 19.80
N GLY A 445 -28.53 -0.20 18.89
CA GLY A 445 -27.82 0.91 18.26
C GLY A 445 -27.28 1.92 19.28
N ASP A 446 -27.99 2.11 20.40
CA ASP A 446 -27.58 3.01 21.48
C ASP A 446 -26.54 2.41 22.41
N ASP A 447 -26.60 1.12 22.72
CA ASP A 447 -25.54 0.46 23.49
C ASP A 447 -24.24 0.40 22.71
N ARG A 448 -24.31 0.20 21.40
CA ARG A 448 -23.17 0.32 20.50
C ARG A 448 -22.59 1.74 20.50
N ARG A 449 -23.44 2.78 20.39
CA ARG A 449 -23.00 4.19 20.52
C ARG A 449 -22.34 4.47 21.87
N ARG A 450 -22.93 3.99 22.97
CA ARG A 450 -22.38 4.10 24.34
C ARG A 450 -21.02 3.40 24.47
N ALA A 451 -20.86 2.21 23.90
CA ALA A 451 -19.60 1.46 23.93
C ALA A 451 -18.50 2.16 23.14
N VAL A 452 -18.80 2.65 21.92
CA VAL A 452 -17.86 3.43 21.11
C VAL A 452 -17.42 4.70 21.84
N HIS A 453 -18.37 5.53 22.31
CA HIS A 453 -18.04 6.77 23.01
C HIS A 453 -17.18 6.53 24.25
N ARG A 454 -17.53 5.54 25.10
CA ARG A 454 -16.75 5.15 26.29
C ARG A 454 -15.29 4.87 25.94
N VAL A 455 -15.04 4.11 24.88
CA VAL A 455 -13.68 3.73 24.46
C VAL A 455 -12.92 4.90 23.83
N LEU A 456 -13.59 5.82 23.14
CA LEU A 456 -12.97 7.06 22.69
C LEU A 456 -12.56 7.94 23.88
N THR A 457 -13.37 8.01 24.94
CA THR A 457 -13.02 8.75 26.17
C THR A 457 -11.93 8.06 26.97
N GLU A 458 -11.97 6.73 27.12
CA GLU A 458 -10.95 5.92 27.84
C GLU A 458 -9.55 6.06 27.21
N LEU A 459 -9.47 6.40 25.92
CA LEU A 459 -8.24 6.60 25.16
C LEU A 459 -7.96 8.07 24.78
N GLU A 460 -8.74 9.01 25.34
CA GLU A 460 -8.60 10.48 25.20
C GLU A 460 -8.77 10.99 23.74
N LEU A 461 -9.55 10.29 22.92
CA LEU A 461 -9.75 10.53 21.47
C LEU A 461 -10.99 11.38 21.10
N ASP A 462 -11.81 11.84 22.07
CA ASP A 462 -13.07 12.55 21.78
C ASP A 462 -12.89 13.79 20.87
N SER A 463 -11.81 14.56 21.06
CA SER A 463 -11.49 15.74 20.23
C SER A 463 -11.11 15.38 18.78
N GLN A 464 -10.79 14.11 18.51
CA GLN A 464 -10.36 13.59 17.21
C GLN A 464 -11.39 12.63 16.59
N ARG A 465 -12.55 12.39 17.22
CA ARG A 465 -13.58 11.42 16.79
C ARG A 465 -14.03 11.58 15.32
N THR A 466 -14.12 12.82 14.84
CA THR A 466 -14.50 13.17 13.46
C THR A 466 -13.31 13.34 12.50
N VAL A 467 -12.07 13.21 12.98
CA VAL A 467 -10.87 13.36 12.15
C VAL A 467 -10.59 12.05 11.41
N GLN A 468 -10.25 12.14 10.12
CA GLN A 468 -9.84 10.97 9.33
C GLN A 468 -8.52 10.40 9.85
N ILE A 469 -8.44 9.07 9.96
CA ILE A 469 -7.29 8.36 10.53
C ILE A 469 -5.98 8.65 9.78
N ALA A 470 -6.04 8.90 8.47
CA ALA A 470 -4.91 9.34 7.66
C ALA A 470 -4.21 10.61 8.22
N ASN A 471 -4.97 11.52 8.82
CA ASN A 471 -4.55 12.85 9.27
C ASN A 471 -4.21 12.91 10.78
N LEU A 472 -4.23 11.78 11.49
CA LEU A 472 -3.84 11.70 12.90
C LEU A 472 -2.31 11.66 13.07
N SER A 473 -1.82 12.17 14.21
CA SER A 473 -0.46 11.90 14.69
C SER A 473 -0.24 10.41 15.00
N ASN A 474 1.02 10.00 15.15
CA ASN A 474 1.36 8.60 15.45
C ASN A 474 0.72 8.15 16.78
N GLU A 475 0.86 8.91 17.88
CA GLU A 475 0.21 8.61 19.17
C GLU A 475 -1.32 8.43 19.03
N ALA A 476 -1.99 9.35 18.33
CA ALA A 476 -3.45 9.28 18.13
C ALA A 476 -3.87 8.09 17.25
N ARG A 477 -3.04 7.71 16.28
CA ARG A 477 -3.27 6.56 15.40
C ARG A 477 -3.07 5.22 16.12
N LYS A 478 -2.04 5.12 16.97
CA LYS A 478 -1.83 4.00 17.90
C LYS A 478 -3.01 3.85 18.85
N ARG A 479 -3.45 4.94 19.49
CA ARG A 479 -4.67 4.98 20.32
C ARG A 479 -5.92 4.56 19.55
N ALA A 480 -6.11 4.99 18.29
CA ALA A 480 -7.24 4.58 17.46
C ALA A 480 -7.20 3.09 17.06
N SER A 481 -6.01 2.51 16.89
CA SER A 481 -5.82 1.06 16.70
C SER A 481 -6.24 0.29 17.96
N ILE A 482 -5.78 0.73 19.14
CA ILE A 482 -6.20 0.19 20.45
C ILE A 482 -7.72 0.32 20.65
N ALA A 483 -8.33 1.44 20.22
CA ALA A 483 -9.77 1.67 20.34
C ALA A 483 -10.61 0.65 19.54
N ALA A 484 -10.18 0.28 18.34
CA ALA A 484 -10.85 -0.73 17.52
C ALA A 484 -10.78 -2.15 18.11
N GLU A 485 -9.78 -2.42 18.96
CA GLU A 485 -9.66 -3.66 19.72
C GLU A 485 -10.48 -3.61 21.03
N LEU A 486 -10.38 -2.51 21.78
CA LEU A 486 -10.97 -2.34 23.11
C LEU A 486 -12.50 -2.26 23.10
N VAL A 487 -13.13 -1.90 21.98
CA VAL A 487 -14.59 -1.75 21.87
C VAL A 487 -15.39 -3.03 22.08
N ALA A 488 -14.76 -4.22 22.00
CA ALA A 488 -15.38 -5.49 22.38
C ALA A 488 -15.35 -5.79 23.89
N GLY A 489 -14.63 -4.99 24.69
CA GLY A 489 -14.40 -5.26 26.11
C GLY A 489 -13.58 -6.53 26.39
N PRO A 490 -12.43 -6.76 25.72
CA PRO A 490 -11.63 -7.97 25.91
C PRO A 490 -11.11 -8.11 27.36
N SER A 491 -10.98 -9.36 27.84
CA SER A 491 -10.34 -9.68 29.13
C SER A 491 -8.82 -9.56 29.06
N MET A 492 -8.26 -9.82 27.88
CA MET A 492 -6.82 -9.78 27.60
C MET A 492 -6.54 -8.89 26.38
N LEU A 493 -5.58 -7.98 26.49
CA LEU A 493 -5.12 -7.11 25.41
C LEU A 493 -3.63 -7.39 25.14
N VAL A 494 -3.32 -7.74 23.89
CA VAL A 494 -1.96 -8.09 23.45
C VAL A 494 -1.50 -7.06 22.42
N LEU A 495 -0.32 -6.46 22.59
CA LEU A 495 0.20 -5.42 21.70
C LEU A 495 1.63 -5.73 21.23
N ASP A 496 1.90 -5.60 19.94
CA ASP A 496 3.25 -5.67 19.38
C ASP A 496 3.78 -4.26 19.08
N GLU A 497 4.86 -3.85 19.76
CA GLU A 497 5.53 -2.55 19.62
C GLU A 497 4.58 -1.32 19.59
N PRO A 498 3.67 -1.15 20.58
CA PRO A 498 2.67 -0.07 20.58
C PRO A 498 3.26 1.33 20.75
N THR A 499 4.52 1.44 21.18
CA THR A 499 5.25 2.70 21.36
C THR A 499 6.27 2.99 20.26
N ALA A 500 6.37 2.12 19.24
CA ALA A 500 7.25 2.37 18.10
C ALA A 500 6.86 3.63 17.31
N ASP A 501 7.88 4.32 16.80
CA ASP A 501 7.78 5.57 16.03
C ASP A 501 7.09 6.73 16.80
N LEU A 502 7.15 6.70 18.14
CA LEU A 502 6.76 7.77 19.05
C LEU A 502 8.00 8.49 19.65
N ASP A 503 7.82 9.71 20.15
CA ASP A 503 8.84 10.38 20.97
C ASP A 503 8.74 9.97 22.47
N PRO A 504 9.76 10.20 23.30
CA PRO A 504 9.74 9.80 24.72
C PRO A 504 8.67 10.47 25.59
N ALA A 505 7.96 11.51 25.14
CA ALA A 505 6.78 12.05 25.83
C ALA A 505 5.48 11.35 25.37
N GLN A 506 5.35 11.07 24.07
CA GLN A 506 4.24 10.29 23.49
C GLN A 506 4.27 8.83 23.98
N GLU A 507 5.45 8.21 24.09
CA GLU A 507 5.64 6.89 24.70
C GLU A 507 5.17 6.87 26.16
N ARG A 508 5.64 7.81 26.99
CA ARG A 508 5.25 7.87 28.41
C ARG A 508 3.73 7.98 28.61
N ARG A 509 3.03 8.75 27.76
CA ARG A 509 1.55 8.85 27.76
C ARG A 509 0.88 7.56 27.30
N THR A 510 1.40 6.93 26.25
CA THR A 510 0.88 5.67 25.72
C THR A 510 1.01 4.56 26.77
N MET A 511 2.18 4.43 27.42
CA MET A 511 2.39 3.48 28.51
C MET A 511 1.53 3.76 29.74
N ALA A 512 1.36 5.02 30.14
CA ALA A 512 0.42 5.39 31.20
C ALA A 512 -1.03 5.02 30.85
N THR A 513 -1.42 5.13 29.57
CA THR A 513 -2.73 4.68 29.09
C THR A 513 -2.84 3.15 29.15
N LEU A 514 -1.83 2.39 28.73
CA LEU A 514 -1.84 0.93 28.83
C LEU A 514 -1.92 0.43 30.29
N ARG A 515 -1.28 1.12 31.25
CA ARG A 515 -1.46 0.83 32.69
C ARG A 515 -2.89 1.12 33.15
N LYS A 516 -3.48 2.27 32.78
CA LYS A 516 -4.92 2.57 33.01
C LYS A 516 -5.85 1.50 32.41
N LEU A 517 -5.47 0.86 31.31
CA LEU A 517 -6.24 -0.23 30.72
C LEU A 517 -6.15 -1.54 31.53
N ALA A 518 -5.04 -1.78 32.22
CA ALA A 518 -4.84 -2.93 33.11
C ALA A 518 -5.57 -2.75 34.45
N ASP A 519 -5.51 -1.56 35.07
CA ASP A 519 -6.08 -1.25 36.40
C ASP A 519 -7.48 -1.84 36.71
N PRO A 520 -8.46 -1.90 35.78
CA PRO A 520 -9.77 -2.51 36.02
C PRO A 520 -9.78 -4.04 36.18
N GLY A 521 -8.63 -4.71 36.07
CA GLY A 521 -8.48 -6.18 36.13
C GLY A 521 -8.17 -6.85 34.79
N ARG A 522 -7.95 -6.10 33.70
CA ARG A 522 -7.59 -6.67 32.39
C ARG A 522 -6.15 -7.21 32.40
N VAL A 523 -5.89 -8.28 31.66
CA VAL A 523 -4.51 -8.72 31.38
C VAL A 523 -3.97 -7.91 30.20
N VAL A 524 -2.81 -7.25 30.34
CA VAL A 524 -2.20 -6.49 29.24
C VAL A 524 -0.78 -6.99 28.99
N VAL A 525 -0.49 -7.45 27.77
CA VAL A 525 0.83 -7.96 27.36
C VAL A 525 1.38 -7.13 26.22
N VAL A 526 2.58 -6.58 26.37
CA VAL A 526 3.22 -5.67 25.41
C VAL A 526 4.57 -6.22 24.98
N ALA A 527 4.75 -6.54 23.70
CA ALA A 527 6.09 -6.64 23.15
C ALA A 527 6.68 -5.23 22.93
N THR A 528 7.90 -4.99 23.39
CA THR A 528 8.58 -3.69 23.27
C THR A 528 10.07 -3.87 22.94
N SER A 529 10.64 -2.97 22.14
CA SER A 529 12.10 -2.79 21.98
C SER A 529 12.67 -1.65 22.83
N SER A 530 11.81 -0.88 23.52
CA SER A 530 12.20 0.16 24.47
C SER A 530 12.56 -0.47 25.82
N LEU A 531 13.78 -0.22 26.31
CA LEU A 531 14.29 -0.71 27.60
C LEU A 531 14.15 0.37 28.69
N ASP A 532 14.21 1.64 28.32
CA ASP A 532 14.17 2.85 29.17
C ASP A 532 12.92 2.95 30.07
N ARG A 533 11.88 2.17 29.77
CA ARG A 533 10.51 2.32 30.30
C ARG A 533 9.93 1.02 30.88
N LEU A 534 10.80 0.06 31.21
CA LEU A 534 10.44 -1.22 31.85
C LEU A 534 10.00 -1.08 33.33
N ASP A 535 10.18 0.10 33.91
CA ASP A 535 9.80 0.50 35.27
C ASP A 535 8.30 0.42 35.59
N VAL A 536 7.42 0.65 34.60
CA VAL A 536 5.95 0.70 34.77
C VAL A 536 5.27 -0.66 34.52
N PHE A 537 6.04 -1.70 34.25
CA PHE A 537 5.51 -3.05 34.06
C PHE A 537 5.48 -3.82 35.39
N ASP A 538 4.39 -4.56 35.64
CA ASP A 538 4.28 -5.43 36.81
C ASP A 538 5.11 -6.72 36.64
N ARG A 539 5.38 -7.13 35.39
CA ARG A 539 6.20 -8.29 35.02
C ARG A 539 6.97 -8.06 33.72
N VAL A 540 8.11 -8.73 33.58
CA VAL A 540 8.95 -8.75 32.37
C VAL A 540 9.27 -10.20 32.00
N LEU A 541 8.99 -10.57 30.76
CA LEU A 541 9.43 -11.81 30.13
C LEU A 541 10.58 -11.48 29.17
N LEU A 542 11.80 -11.91 29.53
CA LEU A 542 12.99 -11.79 28.69
C LEU A 542 13.22 -13.07 27.89
N LEU A 543 13.16 -12.95 26.56
CA LEU A 543 13.43 -14.01 25.61
C LEU A 543 14.89 -13.91 25.11
N THR A 544 15.56 -15.05 25.07
CA THR A 544 16.90 -15.24 24.48
C THR A 544 16.86 -15.08 22.95
N SER A 545 18.03 -14.94 22.31
CA SER A 545 18.13 -15.00 20.83
C SER A 545 17.74 -16.37 20.23
N ARG A 546 17.64 -17.43 21.06
CA ARG A 546 17.14 -18.75 20.67
C ARG A 546 15.62 -18.92 20.88
N GLY A 547 14.96 -17.94 21.49
CA GLY A 547 13.51 -17.96 21.72
C GLY A 547 13.06 -18.73 22.97
N ALA A 548 13.98 -19.07 23.87
CA ALA A 548 13.70 -19.59 25.20
C ALA A 548 13.72 -18.48 26.27
N THR A 549 13.09 -18.69 27.42
CA THR A 549 13.05 -17.74 28.55
C THR A 549 14.41 -17.62 29.26
N ALA A 550 14.82 -16.39 29.61
CA ALA A 550 15.97 -16.09 30.48
C ALA A 550 15.57 -15.39 31.80
N PHE A 551 14.40 -14.73 31.85
CA PHE A 551 13.83 -14.12 33.06
C PHE A 551 12.31 -13.96 32.88
N ALA A 552 11.53 -14.09 33.96
CA ALA A 552 10.06 -14.04 33.92
C ALA A 552 9.40 -13.37 35.16
N GLY A 553 10.13 -12.51 35.88
CA GLY A 553 9.70 -11.89 37.15
C GLY A 553 9.18 -10.44 37.03
N PRO A 554 8.79 -9.79 38.15
CA PRO A 554 8.65 -8.34 38.26
C PRO A 554 10.00 -7.64 38.01
N PRO A 555 10.05 -6.42 37.42
CA PRO A 555 11.31 -5.72 37.14
C PRO A 555 12.25 -5.62 38.34
N ALA A 556 11.71 -5.43 39.55
CA ALA A 556 12.47 -5.30 40.78
C ALA A 556 13.26 -6.55 41.21
N GLN A 557 13.02 -7.72 40.60
CA GLN A 557 13.79 -8.95 40.86
C GLN A 557 15.01 -9.12 39.92
N ILE A 558 15.16 -8.25 38.90
CA ILE A 558 16.17 -8.42 37.85
C ILE A 558 17.61 -8.38 38.38
N GLU A 559 17.88 -7.53 39.37
CA GLU A 559 19.21 -7.38 40.00
C GLU A 559 19.60 -8.63 40.79
N ALA A 560 18.65 -9.21 41.52
CA ALA A 560 18.87 -10.43 42.31
C ALA A 560 19.07 -11.68 41.43
N GLU A 561 18.46 -11.73 40.24
CA GLU A 561 18.56 -12.87 39.33
C GLU A 561 19.70 -12.77 38.30
N LEU A 562 20.01 -11.57 37.81
CA LEU A 562 20.97 -11.33 36.72
C LEU A 562 22.17 -10.45 37.12
N GLY A 563 22.22 -9.95 38.36
CA GLY A 563 23.40 -9.28 38.94
C GLY A 563 23.68 -7.87 38.41
N THR A 564 22.68 -7.19 37.85
CA THR A 564 22.74 -5.78 37.40
C THR A 564 21.32 -5.25 37.20
N THR A 565 21.15 -3.92 37.19
CA THR A 565 19.90 -3.25 36.81
C THR A 565 19.93 -2.66 35.39
N ASP A 566 21.08 -2.68 34.71
CA ASP A 566 21.19 -2.19 33.33
C ASP A 566 20.64 -3.21 32.34
N TRP A 567 19.47 -2.91 31.78
CA TRP A 567 18.82 -3.73 30.75
C TRP A 567 19.66 -3.89 29.48
N SER A 568 20.53 -2.94 29.16
CA SER A 568 21.46 -3.01 28.02
C SER A 568 22.52 -4.09 28.27
N GLU A 569 23.12 -4.06 29.46
CA GLU A 569 24.11 -5.05 29.87
C GLU A 569 23.50 -6.46 29.96
N ILE A 570 22.27 -6.57 30.50
CA ILE A 570 21.49 -7.80 30.50
C ILE A 570 21.26 -8.32 29.08
N PHE A 571 20.90 -7.45 28.13
CA PHE A 571 20.68 -7.83 26.74
C PHE A 571 21.95 -8.33 26.07
N ASP A 572 23.10 -7.69 26.31
CA ASP A 572 24.39 -8.13 25.77
C ASP A 572 24.80 -9.47 26.36
N ARG A 573 24.71 -9.65 27.69
CA ARG A 573 24.97 -10.93 28.39
C ARG A 573 24.09 -12.07 27.83
N VAL A 574 22.78 -11.86 27.75
CA VAL A 574 21.78 -12.86 27.27
C VAL A 574 21.85 -13.10 25.75
N SER A 575 22.42 -12.16 24.99
CA SER A 575 22.70 -12.36 23.56
C SER A 575 24.02 -13.09 23.31
N ALA A 576 25.01 -12.90 24.19
CA ALA A 576 26.32 -13.55 24.13
C ALA A 576 26.25 -15.03 24.54
N ASP A 577 25.55 -15.37 25.62
CA ASP A 577 25.21 -16.75 25.96
C ASP A 577 23.68 -16.97 26.11
N PRO A 578 22.99 -17.27 25.00
CA PRO A 578 21.57 -17.59 24.99
C PRO A 578 21.20 -18.93 25.67
N GLN A 579 22.18 -19.80 25.94
CA GLN A 579 21.92 -21.13 26.50
C GLN A 579 22.17 -21.14 28.01
N GLY A 580 23.32 -20.66 28.48
CA GLY A 580 23.57 -20.45 29.91
C GLY A 580 22.54 -19.54 30.57
N ALA A 581 22.00 -18.54 29.85
CA ALA A 581 20.89 -17.72 30.33
C ALA A 581 19.58 -18.52 30.56
N ARG A 582 19.30 -19.53 29.72
CA ARG A 582 18.14 -20.44 29.88
C ARG A 582 18.39 -21.48 30.97
N GLU A 583 19.60 -22.03 31.06
CA GLU A 583 19.98 -22.99 32.09
C GLU A 583 19.98 -22.34 33.49
N ALA A 584 20.49 -21.11 33.62
CA ALA A 584 20.41 -20.32 34.85
C ALA A 584 18.97 -19.93 35.24
N PHE A 585 18.08 -19.71 34.26
CA PHE A 585 16.65 -19.52 34.52
C PHE A 585 15.98 -20.81 35.03
N LEU A 586 16.22 -21.94 34.38
CA LEU A 586 15.69 -23.25 34.79
C LEU A 586 16.24 -23.73 36.15
N ALA A 587 17.44 -23.28 36.54
CA ALA A 587 17.99 -23.53 37.88
C ALA A 587 17.37 -22.65 38.98
N ARG A 588 16.54 -21.65 38.63
CA ARG A 588 15.83 -20.75 39.56
C ARG A 588 14.32 -20.96 39.60
N GLU A 589 13.67 -21.30 38.48
CA GLU A 589 12.25 -21.68 38.51
C GLU A 589 12.06 -23.07 39.11
N GLU A 590 11.33 -23.14 40.22
CA GLU A 590 10.69 -24.39 40.64
C GLU A 590 9.66 -24.80 39.58
N ALA A 591 9.69 -26.07 39.17
CA ALA A 591 9.06 -26.54 37.93
C ALA A 591 7.58 -26.09 37.80
N PRO A 592 7.23 -25.25 36.79
CA PRO A 592 5.88 -24.71 36.66
C PRO A 592 4.85 -25.83 36.62
N GLN A 593 3.92 -25.83 37.58
CA GLN A 593 2.88 -26.87 37.64
C GLN A 593 2.12 -26.91 36.30
N PRO A 594 1.88 -28.11 35.73
CA PRO A 594 1.08 -28.22 34.52
C PRO A 594 -0.30 -27.61 34.79
N PRO A 595 -0.81 -26.77 33.87
CA PRO A 595 -2.07 -26.08 34.11
C PRO A 595 -3.21 -27.09 34.26
N PRO A 596 -4.28 -26.75 35.03
CA PRO A 596 -5.46 -27.60 35.11
C PRO A 596 -6.04 -27.78 33.71
N ARG A 597 -6.36 -29.03 33.34
CA ARG A 597 -6.87 -29.39 32.01
C ARG A 597 -7.93 -28.38 31.53
N PRO A 598 -7.88 -27.92 30.26
CA PRO A 598 -8.84 -26.97 29.73
C PRO A 598 -10.29 -27.37 30.02
N SER A 599 -11.04 -26.44 30.61
CA SER A 599 -12.47 -26.60 30.81
C SER A 599 -13.17 -26.76 29.46
N GLU A 600 -14.21 -27.61 29.43
CA GLU A 600 -14.98 -27.88 28.23
C GLU A 600 -15.61 -26.59 27.66
N ALA A 601 -15.82 -26.56 26.34
CA ALA A 601 -15.81 -25.35 25.53
C ALA A 601 -16.65 -24.20 26.09
N ALA A 602 -16.00 -23.04 26.30
CA ALA A 602 -16.69 -21.79 26.58
C ALA A 602 -17.77 -21.53 25.51
N PRO A 603 -18.98 -21.05 25.88
CA PRO A 603 -20.13 -20.99 24.98
C PRO A 603 -19.82 -20.19 23.71
N GLU A 604 -20.21 -20.74 22.56
CA GLU A 604 -19.99 -20.08 21.28
C GLU A 604 -20.82 -18.79 21.18
N GLN A 605 -20.13 -17.66 20.95
CA GLN A 605 -20.79 -16.37 20.80
C GLN A 605 -21.58 -16.31 19.48
N ALA A 606 -22.82 -15.83 19.56
CA ALA A 606 -23.70 -15.66 18.42
C ALA A 606 -23.04 -14.78 17.35
N ARG A 607 -22.71 -15.36 16.20
CA ARG A 607 -22.05 -14.66 15.09
C ARG A 607 -23.07 -13.90 14.25
N LEU A 608 -22.67 -12.76 13.69
CA LEU A 608 -23.50 -11.99 12.76
C LEU A 608 -23.85 -12.83 11.52
N GLY A 609 -25.15 -12.95 11.21
CA GLY A 609 -25.63 -13.63 10.00
C GLY A 609 -25.11 -12.97 8.71
N LEU A 610 -24.93 -13.77 7.66
CA LEU A 610 -24.24 -13.39 6.40
C LEU A 610 -24.74 -12.05 5.83
N TRP A 611 -26.05 -11.82 5.78
CA TRP A 611 -26.63 -10.58 5.26
C TRP A 611 -26.26 -9.34 6.09
N ARG A 612 -26.18 -9.46 7.43
CA ARG A 612 -25.69 -8.36 8.27
C ARG A 612 -24.20 -8.11 8.04
N GLN A 613 -23.38 -9.15 7.89
CA GLN A 613 -21.96 -8.99 7.53
C GLN A 613 -21.79 -8.26 6.19
N ILE A 614 -22.57 -8.65 5.16
CA ILE A 614 -22.57 -7.98 3.85
C ILE A 614 -22.96 -6.50 3.99
N ALA A 615 -24.04 -6.19 4.71
CA ALA A 615 -24.51 -4.83 4.90
C ALA A 615 -23.48 -3.94 5.63
N VAL A 616 -22.87 -4.44 6.71
CA VAL A 616 -21.81 -3.73 7.46
C VAL A 616 -20.59 -3.50 6.57
N ALA A 617 -20.12 -4.54 5.88
CA ALA A 617 -18.95 -4.45 5.01
C ALA A 617 -19.17 -3.52 3.80
N ALA A 618 -20.37 -3.54 3.21
CA ALA A 618 -20.76 -2.69 2.08
C ALA A 618 -20.89 -1.22 2.49
N ARG A 619 -21.52 -0.95 3.64
CA ARG A 619 -21.60 0.42 4.19
C ARG A 619 -20.21 0.96 4.48
N ARG A 620 -19.33 0.15 5.08
CA ARG A 620 -17.89 0.48 5.23
C ARG A 620 -17.23 0.79 3.89
N GLN A 621 -17.43 -0.03 2.85
CA GLN A 621 -16.79 0.17 1.54
C GLN A 621 -17.20 1.52 0.93
N ALA A 622 -18.49 1.85 0.97
CA ALA A 622 -18.99 3.14 0.49
C ALA A 622 -18.35 4.33 1.24
N TRP A 623 -18.20 4.24 2.56
CA TRP A 623 -17.54 5.28 3.35
C TRP A 623 -16.01 5.35 3.13
N VAL A 624 -15.33 4.24 2.84
CA VAL A 624 -13.90 4.26 2.43
C VAL A 624 -13.73 4.98 1.09
N ILE A 625 -14.60 4.70 0.11
CA ILE A 625 -14.58 5.36 -1.21
C ILE A 625 -14.87 6.86 -1.08
N VAL A 626 -15.86 7.26 -0.28
CA VAL A 626 -16.20 8.67 -0.02
C VAL A 626 -15.11 9.38 0.81
N GLY A 627 -14.39 8.65 1.67
CA GLY A 627 -13.33 9.19 2.52
C GLY A 627 -12.09 9.64 1.75
N ASP A 628 -11.71 8.96 0.67
CA ASP A 628 -10.68 9.47 -0.25
C ASP A 628 -11.33 10.50 -1.20
N GLN A 629 -11.37 11.76 -0.75
CA GLN A 629 -11.91 12.88 -1.52
C GLN A 629 -11.30 12.99 -2.93
N ARG A 630 -10.02 12.67 -3.13
CA ARG A 630 -9.35 12.82 -4.43
C ARG A 630 -9.80 11.73 -5.38
N TYR A 631 -9.87 10.49 -4.90
CA TYR A 631 -10.36 9.36 -5.67
C TYR A 631 -11.87 9.45 -5.95
N PHE A 632 -12.67 9.90 -4.98
CA PHE A 632 -14.11 10.16 -5.15
C PHE A 632 -14.38 11.22 -6.23
N ILE A 633 -13.66 12.36 -6.20
CA ILE A 633 -13.77 13.40 -7.24
C ILE A 633 -13.37 12.83 -8.61
N PHE A 634 -12.28 12.07 -8.70
CA PHE A 634 -11.86 11.43 -9.95
C PHE A 634 -12.93 10.49 -10.52
N LEU A 635 -13.50 9.59 -9.69
CA LEU A 635 -14.59 8.68 -10.10
C LEU A 635 -15.87 9.42 -10.50
N THR A 636 -16.14 10.59 -9.90
CA THR A 636 -17.32 11.41 -10.23
C THR A 636 -17.14 12.16 -11.55
N ILE A 637 -15.93 12.62 -11.86
CA ILE A 637 -15.61 13.30 -13.13
C ILE A 637 -15.56 12.29 -14.29
N LEU A 638 -15.14 11.05 -14.05
CA LEU A 638 -14.92 10.03 -15.09
C LEU A 638 -16.12 9.81 -16.06
N PRO A 639 -17.37 9.58 -15.60
CA PRO A 639 -18.52 9.47 -16.52
C PRO A 639 -18.82 10.78 -17.26
N ILE A 640 -18.62 11.94 -16.62
CA ILE A 640 -18.85 13.26 -17.24
C ILE A 640 -17.84 13.49 -18.38
N LEU A 641 -16.58 13.08 -18.18
CA LEU A 641 -15.53 13.15 -19.20
C LEU A 641 -15.86 12.26 -20.41
N PHE A 642 -16.26 11.00 -20.20
CA PHE A 642 -16.66 10.12 -21.31
C PHE A 642 -17.93 10.60 -22.02
N SER A 643 -18.89 11.16 -21.28
CA SER A 643 -20.06 11.82 -21.86
C SER A 643 -19.64 12.95 -22.79
N ALA A 644 -18.74 13.84 -22.34
CA ALA A 644 -18.23 14.93 -23.17
C ALA A 644 -17.48 14.43 -24.42
N VAL A 645 -16.68 13.36 -24.31
CA VAL A 645 -16.00 12.74 -25.46
C VAL A 645 -16.99 12.17 -26.48
N ALA A 646 -18.10 11.57 -26.04
CA ALA A 646 -19.14 11.08 -26.94
C ALA A 646 -19.87 12.24 -27.65
N LEU A 647 -20.23 13.30 -26.91
CA LEU A 647 -20.88 14.50 -27.48
C LEU A 647 -19.98 15.29 -28.44
N LEU A 648 -18.65 15.13 -28.35
CA LEU A 648 -17.67 15.73 -29.26
C LEU A 648 -17.51 15.00 -30.60
N ARG A 649 -18.16 13.84 -30.83
CA ARG A 649 -18.21 13.24 -32.17
C ARG A 649 -18.97 14.16 -33.14
N PRO A 650 -18.53 14.33 -34.39
CA PRO A 650 -19.35 14.96 -35.42
C PRO A 650 -20.55 14.07 -35.76
N GLY A 651 -21.66 14.69 -36.16
CA GLY A 651 -22.90 13.99 -36.51
C GLY A 651 -24.14 14.53 -35.78
N HIS A 652 -25.32 14.15 -36.28
CA HIS A 652 -26.63 14.63 -35.87
C HIS A 652 -27.68 13.52 -35.72
N THR A 653 -27.34 12.28 -36.10
CA THR A 653 -28.23 11.11 -36.10
C THR A 653 -28.00 10.23 -34.87
N GLY A 654 -26.78 10.26 -34.33
CA GLY A 654 -26.43 9.64 -33.05
C GLY A 654 -26.52 8.13 -33.07
N LEU A 655 -27.57 7.61 -32.43
CA LEU A 655 -27.89 6.17 -32.38
C LEU A 655 -29.08 5.80 -33.28
N GLY A 656 -29.66 6.76 -34.00
CA GLY A 656 -30.65 6.52 -35.05
C GLY A 656 -30.03 6.23 -36.41
N GLU A 657 -30.87 6.13 -37.43
CA GLU A 657 -30.47 5.90 -38.83
C GLU A 657 -29.56 7.04 -39.35
N GLY A 658 -28.33 6.69 -39.70
CA GLY A 658 -27.34 7.61 -40.25
C GLY A 658 -27.57 7.89 -41.74
N ASP A 659 -27.33 9.14 -42.15
CA ASP A 659 -27.23 9.50 -43.58
C ASP A 659 -25.88 9.00 -44.13
N PRO A 660 -25.84 8.04 -45.09
CA PRO A 660 -24.59 7.51 -45.64
C PRO A 660 -23.75 8.56 -46.39
N TYR A 661 -24.35 9.69 -46.77
CA TYR A 661 -23.71 10.82 -47.44
C TYR A 661 -23.59 12.06 -46.54
N GLY A 662 -24.01 11.94 -45.28
CA GLY A 662 -24.06 13.02 -44.30
C GLY A 662 -22.76 13.23 -43.53
N ALA A 663 -22.79 14.18 -42.59
CA ALA A 663 -21.63 14.60 -41.79
C ALA A 663 -21.35 13.67 -40.58
N GLY A 664 -21.20 12.37 -40.81
CA GLY A 664 -20.88 11.37 -39.79
C GLY A 664 -21.52 10.00 -40.04
N PRO A 665 -21.28 9.33 -41.18
CA PRO A 665 -21.97 8.09 -41.55
C PRO A 665 -21.67 6.90 -40.62
N ASP A 666 -20.55 6.92 -39.90
CA ASP A 666 -20.13 5.91 -38.92
C ASP A 666 -20.31 6.36 -37.45
N GLU A 667 -21.20 7.34 -37.19
CA GLU A 667 -21.42 7.93 -35.87
C GLU A 667 -21.89 6.89 -34.83
N ALA A 668 -22.78 5.96 -35.20
CA ALA A 668 -23.36 4.99 -34.28
C ALA A 668 -22.32 3.99 -33.74
N VAL A 669 -21.50 3.39 -34.63
CA VAL A 669 -20.41 2.48 -34.22
C VAL A 669 -19.39 3.22 -33.35
N GLN A 670 -19.06 4.48 -33.66
CA GLN A 670 -18.15 5.29 -32.85
C GLN A 670 -18.69 5.58 -31.45
N LEU A 671 -19.98 5.92 -31.33
CA LEU A 671 -20.63 6.15 -30.04
C LEU A 671 -20.68 4.87 -29.20
N LEU A 672 -20.95 3.71 -29.80
CA LEU A 672 -20.87 2.40 -29.14
C LEU A 672 -19.45 2.07 -28.66
N VAL A 673 -18.42 2.38 -29.44
CA VAL A 673 -17.01 2.23 -29.02
C VAL A 673 -16.71 3.13 -27.82
N VAL A 674 -17.15 4.38 -27.82
CA VAL A 674 -16.96 5.31 -26.68
C VAL A 674 -17.72 4.83 -25.44
N LEU A 675 -18.96 4.36 -25.58
CA LEU A 675 -19.75 3.78 -24.48
C LEU A 675 -19.09 2.52 -23.89
N THR A 676 -18.60 1.61 -24.75
CA THR A 676 -17.91 0.38 -24.35
C THR A 676 -16.59 0.72 -23.64
N MET A 677 -15.80 1.67 -24.15
CA MET A 677 -14.57 2.12 -23.50
C MET A 677 -14.83 2.87 -22.20
N ALA A 678 -15.88 3.68 -22.12
CA ALA A 678 -16.31 4.30 -20.88
C ALA A 678 -16.63 3.22 -19.83
N ALA A 679 -17.43 2.21 -20.19
CA ALA A 679 -17.77 1.10 -19.29
C ALA A 679 -16.53 0.37 -18.76
N VAL A 680 -15.60 -0.01 -19.64
CA VAL A 680 -14.38 -0.73 -19.24
C VAL A 680 -13.45 0.14 -18.38
N VAL A 681 -13.26 1.42 -18.75
CA VAL A 681 -12.40 2.35 -17.98
C VAL A 681 -13.00 2.65 -16.61
N MET A 682 -14.32 2.91 -16.53
CA MET A 682 -15.02 3.15 -15.27
C MET A 682 -14.96 1.92 -14.36
N GLY A 683 -15.29 0.73 -14.89
CA GLY A 683 -15.20 -0.53 -14.15
C GLY A 683 -13.79 -0.82 -13.63
N THR A 684 -12.78 -0.68 -14.49
CA THR A 684 -11.37 -0.90 -14.11
C THR A 684 -10.90 0.11 -13.06
N ALA A 685 -11.27 1.39 -13.22
CA ALA A 685 -10.89 2.46 -12.31
C ALA A 685 -11.47 2.30 -10.89
N LEU A 686 -12.63 1.65 -10.75
CA LEU A 686 -13.30 1.40 -9.47
C LEU A 686 -12.57 0.39 -8.56
N THR A 687 -11.92 -0.63 -9.12
CA THR A 687 -11.46 -1.78 -8.32
C THR A 687 -9.95 -2.00 -8.34
N ILE A 688 -9.22 -1.45 -9.30
CA ILE A 688 -7.80 -1.81 -9.52
C ILE A 688 -6.87 -1.56 -8.32
N ARG A 689 -7.15 -0.56 -7.45
CA ARG A 689 -6.31 -0.26 -6.27
C ARG A 689 -6.72 -0.99 -4.99
N ASP A 690 -7.95 -1.49 -4.95
CA ASP A 690 -8.67 -1.91 -3.74
C ASP A 690 -7.99 -3.10 -3.03
N LEU A 691 -7.91 -4.24 -3.72
CA LEU A 691 -7.53 -5.53 -3.12
C LEU A 691 -6.02 -5.68 -2.83
N VAL A 692 -5.21 -4.65 -3.07
CA VAL A 692 -3.80 -4.59 -2.59
C VAL A 692 -3.69 -3.71 -1.34
N GLY A 693 -4.38 -2.58 -1.29
CA GLY A 693 -4.35 -1.67 -0.13
C GLY A 693 -4.98 -2.27 1.13
N GLU A 694 -6.05 -3.07 1.00
CA GLU A 694 -6.81 -3.58 2.14
C GLU A 694 -6.32 -4.91 2.74
N ARG A 695 -5.26 -5.55 2.21
CA ARG A 695 -4.94 -6.97 2.52
C ARG A 695 -4.74 -7.25 4.02
N SER A 696 -4.05 -6.38 4.74
CA SER A 696 -3.86 -6.49 6.18
C SER A 696 -5.18 -6.30 6.95
N VAL A 697 -5.98 -5.31 6.55
CA VAL A 697 -7.26 -4.98 7.21
C VAL A 697 -8.31 -6.07 6.99
N PHE A 698 -8.38 -6.65 5.79
CA PHE A 698 -9.20 -7.84 5.52
C PHE A 698 -8.76 -9.03 6.38
N GLY A 699 -7.46 -9.28 6.51
CA GLY A 699 -6.93 -10.33 7.40
C GLY A 699 -7.33 -10.13 8.86
N ARG A 700 -7.29 -8.87 9.35
CA ARG A 700 -7.74 -8.52 10.71
C ARG A 700 -9.25 -8.74 10.87
N GLU A 701 -10.08 -8.23 9.95
CA GLU A 701 -11.54 -8.43 9.97
C GLU A 701 -11.93 -9.92 9.87
N GLN A 702 -11.20 -10.72 9.08
CA GLN A 702 -11.40 -12.16 9.00
C GLN A 702 -11.05 -12.86 10.33
N SER A 703 -10.00 -12.44 11.03
CA SER A 703 -9.64 -12.98 12.36
C SER A 703 -10.70 -12.65 13.44
N VAL A 704 -11.52 -11.62 13.22
CA VAL A 704 -12.64 -11.21 14.06
C VAL A 704 -13.96 -11.91 13.67
N GLY A 705 -13.99 -12.64 12.54
CA GLY A 705 -15.14 -13.45 12.11
C GLY A 705 -15.87 -12.97 10.85
N LEU A 706 -15.38 -11.93 10.15
CA LEU A 706 -15.92 -11.57 8.85
C LEU A 706 -15.68 -12.69 7.83
N SER A 707 -16.74 -13.22 7.23
CA SER A 707 -16.59 -14.27 6.22
C SER A 707 -16.01 -13.72 4.91
N PRO A 708 -15.05 -14.41 4.26
CA PRO A 708 -14.54 -14.02 2.94
C PRO A 708 -15.63 -13.87 1.88
N SER A 709 -16.71 -14.65 2.01
CA SER A 709 -17.91 -14.52 1.18
C SER A 709 -18.68 -13.23 1.39
N ALA A 710 -18.84 -12.76 2.64
CA ALA A 710 -19.51 -11.49 2.91
C ALA A 710 -18.69 -10.29 2.43
N TYR A 711 -17.37 -10.33 2.63
CA TYR A 711 -16.44 -9.31 2.13
C TYR A 711 -16.46 -9.21 0.60
N LEU A 712 -16.35 -10.35 -0.10
CA LEU A 712 -16.40 -10.38 -1.57
C LEU A 712 -17.77 -9.93 -2.11
N ALA A 713 -18.88 -10.42 -1.53
CA ALA A 713 -20.22 -10.02 -1.94
C ALA A 713 -20.48 -8.53 -1.70
N ALA A 714 -20.02 -7.98 -0.56
CA ALA A 714 -20.14 -6.55 -0.26
C ALA A 714 -19.38 -5.68 -1.26
N LYS A 715 -18.14 -6.05 -1.63
CA LYS A 715 -17.38 -5.33 -2.66
C LYS A 715 -18.05 -5.42 -4.03
N VAL A 716 -18.43 -6.61 -4.48
CA VAL A 716 -19.11 -6.80 -5.77
C VAL A 716 -20.41 -5.99 -5.81
N LEU A 717 -21.22 -5.99 -4.75
CA LEU A 717 -22.45 -5.20 -4.65
C LEU A 717 -22.18 -3.70 -4.77
N VAL A 718 -21.26 -3.14 -3.97
CA VAL A 718 -20.97 -1.70 -3.96
C VAL A 718 -20.39 -1.25 -5.31
N TYR A 719 -19.44 -2.00 -5.87
CA TYR A 719 -18.87 -1.67 -7.17
C TYR A 719 -19.86 -1.84 -8.31
N SER A 720 -20.78 -2.80 -8.24
CA SER A 720 -21.83 -2.96 -9.25
C SER A 720 -22.82 -1.79 -9.24
N VAL A 721 -23.23 -1.32 -8.06
CA VAL A 721 -24.12 -0.16 -7.92
C VAL A 721 -23.45 1.11 -8.47
N ILE A 722 -22.18 1.35 -8.14
CA ILE A 722 -21.46 2.54 -8.66
C ILE A 722 -21.27 2.44 -10.18
N ALA A 723 -20.88 1.27 -10.71
CA ALA A 723 -20.74 1.05 -12.14
C ALA A 723 -22.07 1.23 -12.90
N ALA A 724 -23.19 0.74 -12.34
CA ALA A 724 -24.52 0.89 -12.92
C ALA A 724 -25.00 2.36 -12.92
N ILE A 725 -24.67 3.15 -11.89
CA ILE A 725 -24.95 4.59 -11.86
C ILE A 725 -24.08 5.34 -12.88
N GLN A 726 -22.78 5.01 -12.97
CA GLN A 726 -21.87 5.61 -13.94
C GLN A 726 -22.29 5.29 -15.38
N ALA A 727 -22.68 4.04 -15.68
CA ALA A 727 -23.23 3.64 -16.98
C ALA A 727 -24.53 4.39 -17.31
N ALA A 728 -25.41 4.62 -16.33
CA ALA A 728 -26.66 5.36 -16.54
C ALA A 728 -26.37 6.82 -16.92
N ILE A 729 -25.39 7.47 -16.27
CA ILE A 729 -24.97 8.85 -16.59
C ILE A 729 -24.49 8.94 -18.04
N VAL A 730 -23.56 8.08 -18.48
CA VAL A 730 -23.01 8.17 -19.84
C VAL A 730 -24.07 7.81 -20.89
N THR A 731 -24.86 6.75 -20.68
CA THR A 731 -25.91 6.33 -21.63
C THR A 731 -26.96 7.42 -21.79
N THR A 732 -27.44 8.00 -20.67
CA THR A 732 -28.42 9.12 -20.70
C THR A 732 -27.83 10.35 -21.39
N ALA A 733 -26.56 10.69 -21.14
CA ALA A 733 -25.93 11.85 -21.76
C ALA A 733 -25.79 11.69 -23.29
N VAL A 734 -25.45 10.50 -23.78
CA VAL A 734 -25.45 10.20 -25.22
C VAL A 734 -26.85 10.28 -25.79
N VAL A 735 -27.83 9.59 -25.20
CA VAL A 735 -29.22 9.57 -25.71
C VAL A 735 -29.84 10.97 -25.76
N VAL A 736 -29.63 11.79 -24.72
CA VAL A 736 -30.17 13.17 -24.66
C VAL A 736 -29.41 14.14 -25.57
N GLY A 737 -28.10 13.97 -25.75
CA GLY A 737 -27.26 14.91 -26.51
C GLY A 737 -26.99 14.54 -27.98
N LYS A 738 -27.29 13.30 -28.38
CA LYS A 738 -27.11 12.78 -29.75
C LYS A 738 -28.34 12.10 -30.35
N GLY A 739 -29.26 11.60 -29.54
CA GLY A 739 -30.47 10.90 -29.99
C GLY A 739 -30.58 9.48 -29.44
N ALA A 740 -31.80 9.00 -29.29
CA ALA A 740 -32.11 7.62 -28.91
C ALA A 740 -31.94 6.65 -30.10
N PRO A 741 -31.80 5.33 -29.85
CA PRO A 741 -31.90 4.33 -30.90
C PRO A 741 -33.25 4.40 -31.63
N SER A 742 -33.24 4.26 -32.96
CA SER A 742 -34.47 4.22 -33.78
C SER A 742 -35.06 2.81 -33.98
N SER A 743 -34.35 1.80 -33.50
CA SER A 743 -34.69 0.37 -33.58
C SER A 743 -35.68 -0.07 -32.49
N SER A 744 -36.44 -1.12 -32.79
CA SER A 744 -37.33 -1.80 -31.84
C SER A 744 -36.56 -2.50 -30.73
N ALA A 745 -37.08 -2.47 -29.50
CA ALA A 745 -36.53 -3.21 -28.38
C ALA A 745 -36.65 -4.74 -28.57
N LEU A 746 -35.63 -5.48 -28.14
CA LEU A 746 -35.52 -6.94 -28.30
C LEU A 746 -36.24 -7.76 -27.23
N LEU A 747 -36.41 -7.22 -26.02
CA LEU A 747 -37.00 -7.93 -24.87
C LEU A 747 -37.61 -7.02 -23.79
N LEU A 748 -36.95 -5.91 -23.46
CA LEU A 748 -37.31 -5.06 -22.30
C LEU A 748 -38.34 -3.96 -22.65
N GLY A 749 -38.70 -3.83 -23.92
CA GLY A 749 -39.68 -2.85 -24.41
C GLY A 749 -39.13 -1.43 -24.62
N ASP A 750 -37.87 -1.18 -24.27
CA ASP A 750 -37.16 0.09 -24.51
C ASP A 750 -35.70 -0.18 -24.91
N SER A 751 -35.32 0.22 -26.12
CA SER A 751 -33.99 0.05 -26.70
C SER A 751 -32.92 0.87 -25.97
N VAL A 752 -33.31 1.98 -25.30
CA VAL A 752 -32.42 2.75 -24.41
C VAL A 752 -32.12 1.96 -23.14
N LEU A 753 -33.11 1.25 -22.60
CA LEU A 753 -32.95 0.38 -21.43
C LEU A 753 -32.06 -0.83 -21.74
N GLU A 754 -32.19 -1.41 -22.93
CA GLU A 754 -31.35 -2.53 -23.39
C GLU A 754 -29.89 -2.10 -23.61
N LEU A 755 -29.67 -0.96 -24.28
CA LEU A 755 -28.34 -0.36 -24.41
C LEU A 755 -27.73 -0.05 -23.03
N TYR A 756 -28.51 0.52 -22.10
CA TYR A 756 -28.08 0.75 -20.73
C TYR A 756 -27.65 -0.54 -20.04
N VAL A 757 -28.43 -1.62 -20.16
CA VAL A 757 -28.09 -2.94 -19.58
C VAL A 757 -26.80 -3.49 -20.19
N SER A 758 -26.60 -3.39 -21.50
CA SER A 758 -25.34 -3.78 -22.17
C SER A 758 -24.12 -3.02 -21.62
N VAL A 759 -24.23 -1.68 -21.51
CA VAL A 759 -23.15 -0.81 -21.00
C VAL A 759 -22.89 -1.05 -19.50
N ALA A 760 -23.95 -1.21 -18.69
CA ALA A 760 -23.84 -1.48 -17.27
C ALA A 760 -23.24 -2.87 -16.97
N ALA A 761 -23.68 -3.92 -17.66
CA ALA A 761 -23.11 -5.27 -17.55
C ALA A 761 -21.62 -5.26 -17.90
N THR A 762 -21.23 -4.56 -18.97
CA THR A 762 -19.83 -4.39 -19.39
C THR A 762 -18.99 -3.72 -18.30
N ALA A 763 -19.50 -2.65 -17.66
CA ALA A 763 -18.81 -1.96 -16.58
C ALA A 763 -18.66 -2.82 -15.32
N ILE A 764 -19.72 -3.54 -14.94
CA ILE A 764 -19.74 -4.46 -13.78
C ILE A 764 -18.73 -5.60 -13.97
N VAL A 765 -18.73 -6.25 -15.14
CA VAL A 765 -17.82 -7.36 -15.45
C VAL A 765 -16.38 -6.87 -15.52
N SER A 766 -16.14 -5.68 -16.07
CA SER A 766 -14.81 -5.06 -16.08
C SER A 766 -14.29 -4.76 -14.66
N ALA A 767 -15.16 -4.30 -13.76
CA ALA A 767 -14.83 -4.09 -12.35
C ALA A 767 -14.46 -5.41 -11.63
N ILE A 768 -15.22 -6.49 -11.89
CA ILE A 768 -14.94 -7.83 -11.33
C ILE A 768 -13.62 -8.40 -11.87
N VAL A 769 -13.36 -8.28 -13.18
CA VAL A 769 -12.12 -8.76 -13.80
C VAL A 769 -10.91 -7.95 -13.31
N ALA A 770 -11.02 -6.63 -13.20
CA ALA A 770 -9.97 -5.79 -12.63
C ALA A 770 -9.71 -6.11 -11.14
N LEU A 771 -10.74 -6.47 -10.36
CA LEU A 771 -10.58 -6.93 -8.96
C LEU A 771 -9.88 -8.30 -8.89
N ALA A 772 -10.22 -9.22 -9.78
CA ALA A 772 -9.58 -10.53 -9.90
C ALA A 772 -8.09 -10.40 -10.28
N LEU A 773 -7.77 -9.51 -11.21
CA LEU A 773 -6.39 -9.18 -11.61
C LEU A 773 -5.63 -8.45 -10.49
N ALA A 774 -6.26 -7.51 -9.77
CA ALA A 774 -5.67 -6.86 -8.60
C ALA A 774 -5.37 -7.84 -7.45
N SER A 775 -6.01 -9.01 -7.45
CA SER A 775 -5.65 -10.10 -6.53
C SER A 775 -4.27 -10.71 -6.86
N LEU A 776 -3.90 -10.85 -8.14
CA LEU A 776 -2.63 -11.45 -8.55
C LEU A 776 -1.40 -10.57 -8.23
N ALA A 777 -1.57 -9.25 -8.24
CA ALA A 777 -0.47 -8.31 -8.01
C ALA A 777 0.17 -8.47 -6.61
N LYS A 778 1.49 -8.28 -6.56
CA LYS A 778 2.28 -8.16 -5.32
C LYS A 778 2.52 -6.69 -4.93
N TYR A 779 2.64 -5.80 -5.93
CA TYR A 779 3.00 -4.39 -5.73
C TYR A 779 2.01 -3.45 -6.44
N GLN A 780 1.88 -2.21 -5.96
CA GLN A 780 0.96 -1.22 -6.55
C GLN A 780 1.34 -0.79 -7.97
N GLU A 781 2.62 -0.83 -8.34
CA GLU A 781 3.09 -0.53 -9.70
C GLU A 781 2.54 -1.55 -10.72
N GLN A 782 2.48 -2.83 -10.33
CA GLN A 782 1.93 -3.89 -11.18
C GLN A 782 0.44 -3.66 -11.48
N LEU A 783 -0.33 -3.13 -10.54
CA LEU A 783 -1.74 -2.79 -10.73
C LEU A 783 -1.93 -1.77 -11.86
N MET A 784 -1.07 -0.76 -11.92
CA MET A 784 -1.16 0.29 -12.95
C MET A 784 -0.81 -0.27 -14.33
N ALA A 785 0.22 -1.11 -14.42
CA ALA A 785 0.58 -1.81 -15.66
C ALA A 785 -0.52 -2.78 -16.12
N MET A 786 -1.13 -3.54 -15.20
CA MET A 786 -2.23 -4.46 -15.50
C MET A 786 -3.49 -3.72 -15.96
N ALA A 787 -3.83 -2.56 -15.38
CA ALA A 787 -4.92 -1.73 -15.91
C ALA A 787 -4.63 -1.24 -17.33
N VAL A 788 -3.44 -0.68 -17.60
CA VAL A 788 -3.07 -0.22 -18.96
C VAL A 788 -3.18 -1.38 -19.95
N LEU A 789 -2.72 -2.59 -19.59
CA LEU A 789 -2.84 -3.77 -20.43
C LEU A 789 -4.32 -4.15 -20.70
N VAL A 790 -5.17 -4.16 -19.69
CA VAL A 790 -6.62 -4.41 -19.84
C VAL A 790 -7.28 -3.39 -20.76
N LEU A 791 -6.97 -2.10 -20.60
CA LEU A 791 -7.51 -1.04 -21.45
C LEU A 791 -7.05 -1.16 -22.90
N LEU A 792 -5.78 -1.50 -23.13
CA LEU A 792 -5.24 -1.70 -24.48
C LEU A 792 -5.88 -2.92 -25.17
N LEU A 793 -6.03 -4.06 -24.48
CA LEU A 793 -6.73 -5.22 -25.03
C LEU A 793 -8.20 -4.91 -25.31
N ALA A 794 -8.88 -4.22 -24.39
CA ALA A 794 -10.28 -3.85 -24.56
C ALA A 794 -10.50 -2.93 -25.76
N LEU A 795 -9.63 -1.93 -25.95
CA LEU A 795 -9.68 -1.00 -27.08
C LEU A 795 -9.46 -1.72 -28.42
N VAL A 796 -8.44 -2.58 -28.49
CA VAL A 796 -8.05 -3.31 -29.71
C VAL A 796 -9.05 -4.41 -30.08
N PHE A 797 -9.59 -5.13 -29.10
CA PHE A 797 -10.39 -6.34 -29.31
C PHE A 797 -11.91 -6.18 -29.06
N CYS A 798 -12.41 -4.97 -28.79
CA CYS A 798 -13.87 -4.73 -28.74
C CYS A 798 -14.59 -5.01 -30.08
N GLY A 799 -13.87 -4.90 -31.20
CA GLY A 799 -14.39 -5.14 -32.56
C GLY A 799 -14.88 -3.89 -33.30
N GLY A 800 -15.11 -2.77 -32.60
CA GLY A 800 -15.59 -1.53 -33.23
C GLY A 800 -14.52 -0.62 -33.84
N ILE A 801 -13.23 -0.79 -33.47
CA ILE A 801 -12.10 -0.02 -34.06
C ILE A 801 -11.36 -0.81 -35.14
N LEU A 802 -11.30 -2.14 -34.99
CA LEU A 802 -10.63 -3.05 -35.90
C LEU A 802 -11.60 -4.15 -36.32
N PRO A 803 -11.82 -4.40 -37.62
CA PRO A 803 -12.62 -5.54 -38.06
C PRO A 803 -11.92 -6.86 -37.69
N LEU A 804 -12.61 -7.68 -36.89
CA LEU A 804 -12.13 -8.97 -36.39
C LEU A 804 -12.71 -10.16 -37.16
N ASN A 805 -13.84 -9.97 -37.84
CA ASN A 805 -14.47 -10.99 -38.67
C ASN A 805 -13.53 -11.45 -39.81
N GLY A 806 -13.63 -12.73 -40.20
CA GLY A 806 -12.77 -13.37 -41.20
C GLY A 806 -11.30 -13.60 -40.78
N ARG A 807 -10.89 -13.22 -39.56
CA ARG A 807 -9.50 -13.34 -39.06
C ARG A 807 -9.39 -14.39 -37.95
N ASN A 808 -9.54 -15.66 -38.30
CA ASN A 808 -9.71 -16.82 -37.40
C ASN A 808 -8.89 -16.76 -36.09
N ALA A 809 -7.57 -16.50 -36.15
CA ALA A 809 -6.72 -16.44 -34.97
C ALA A 809 -7.00 -15.23 -34.04
N LEU A 810 -7.29 -14.05 -34.61
CA LEU A 810 -7.58 -12.84 -33.84
C LEU A 810 -9.01 -12.84 -33.28
N ALA A 811 -9.96 -13.46 -34.00
CA ALA A 811 -11.33 -13.66 -33.54
C ALA A 811 -11.37 -14.48 -32.23
N VAL A 812 -10.67 -15.62 -32.18
CA VAL A 812 -10.60 -16.48 -30.98
C VAL A 812 -9.97 -15.75 -29.79
N VAL A 813 -8.94 -14.94 -30.02
CA VAL A 813 -8.33 -14.10 -28.94
C VAL A 813 -9.32 -13.05 -28.44
N SER A 814 -10.13 -12.43 -29.32
CA SER A 814 -11.12 -11.43 -28.92
C SER A 814 -12.21 -11.97 -27.99
N TRP A 815 -12.56 -13.25 -28.11
CA TRP A 815 -13.57 -13.89 -27.26
C TRP A 815 -13.16 -13.96 -25.79
N LEU A 816 -11.86 -13.84 -25.46
CA LEU A 816 -11.35 -13.76 -24.09
C LEU A 816 -11.45 -12.35 -23.47
N VAL A 817 -11.90 -11.34 -24.24
CA VAL A 817 -11.94 -9.94 -23.82
C VAL A 817 -13.41 -9.53 -23.57
N PRO A 818 -13.84 -9.26 -22.32
CA PRO A 818 -15.23 -8.91 -22.01
C PRO A 818 -15.79 -7.73 -22.82
N ALA A 819 -14.94 -6.77 -23.21
CA ALA A 819 -15.33 -5.63 -24.04
C ALA A 819 -15.86 -6.04 -25.43
N ARG A 820 -15.48 -7.21 -25.96
CA ARG A 820 -16.01 -7.75 -27.23
C ARG A 820 -17.48 -8.11 -27.13
N TRP A 821 -17.83 -8.79 -26.04
CA TRP A 821 -19.21 -9.19 -25.71
C TRP A 821 -20.06 -7.98 -25.27
N GLY A 822 -19.44 -7.01 -24.59
CA GLY A 822 -20.05 -5.70 -24.30
C GLY A 822 -20.42 -4.91 -25.54
N MET A 823 -19.49 -4.78 -26.50
CA MET A 823 -19.74 -4.15 -27.79
C MET A 823 -20.81 -4.90 -28.58
N ALA A 824 -20.80 -6.24 -28.56
CA ALA A 824 -21.79 -7.08 -29.25
C ALA A 824 -23.22 -6.89 -28.72
N ALA A 825 -23.40 -6.99 -27.39
CA ALA A 825 -24.69 -6.72 -26.75
C ALA A 825 -25.17 -5.27 -27.01
N ALA A 826 -24.27 -4.29 -27.02
CA ALA A 826 -24.63 -2.89 -27.29
C ALA A 826 -25.00 -2.67 -28.77
N ALA A 827 -24.28 -3.28 -29.71
CA ALA A 827 -24.57 -3.24 -31.14
C ALA A 827 -25.90 -3.93 -31.49
N SER A 828 -26.14 -5.11 -30.94
CA SER A 828 -27.41 -5.85 -31.09
C SER A 828 -28.59 -5.04 -30.55
N SER A 829 -28.44 -4.37 -29.38
CA SER A 829 -29.51 -3.56 -28.78
C SER A 829 -29.89 -2.28 -29.55
N ILE A 830 -29.10 -1.85 -30.54
CA ILE A 830 -29.44 -0.68 -31.38
C ILE A 830 -29.63 -0.99 -32.86
N ASP A 831 -29.50 -2.25 -33.29
CA ASP A 831 -29.60 -2.68 -34.69
C ASP A 831 -28.54 -2.02 -35.60
N VAL A 832 -27.27 -2.08 -35.18
CA VAL A 832 -26.19 -1.30 -35.81
C VAL A 832 -26.01 -1.59 -37.31
N GLU A 833 -26.24 -2.84 -37.75
CA GLU A 833 -26.11 -3.23 -39.16
C GLU A 833 -27.20 -2.63 -40.08
N ARG A 834 -28.30 -2.11 -39.51
CA ARG A 834 -29.37 -1.41 -40.25
C ARG A 834 -29.17 0.10 -40.26
N ILE A 835 -28.70 0.68 -39.15
CA ILE A 835 -28.60 2.14 -38.97
C ILE A 835 -27.28 2.75 -39.47
N ASP A 836 -26.22 1.94 -39.60
CA ASP A 836 -24.88 2.37 -40.00
C ASP A 836 -24.39 1.48 -41.16
N LEU A 837 -24.42 2.00 -42.39
CA LEU A 837 -24.03 1.23 -43.59
C LEU A 837 -22.52 1.04 -43.74
N LEU A 838 -21.70 1.69 -42.88
CA LEU A 838 -20.25 1.50 -42.83
C LEU A 838 -19.83 0.54 -41.70
N ALA A 839 -20.77 0.11 -40.86
CA ALA A 839 -20.55 -0.92 -39.85
C ALA A 839 -19.95 -2.18 -40.47
N THR A 840 -18.91 -2.71 -39.83
CA THR A 840 -18.34 -4.01 -40.22
C THR A 840 -19.37 -5.09 -39.91
N ARG A 841 -19.84 -5.81 -40.93
CA ARG A 841 -20.74 -6.96 -40.71
C ARG A 841 -20.08 -8.00 -39.83
N ASP A 842 -20.67 -8.27 -38.68
CA ASP A 842 -20.12 -9.12 -37.63
C ASP A 842 -21.26 -9.95 -37.02
N THR A 843 -21.10 -11.27 -37.01
CA THR A 843 -22.20 -12.18 -36.61
C THR A 843 -22.69 -11.96 -35.19
N LEU A 844 -21.86 -11.39 -34.31
CA LEU A 844 -22.23 -11.07 -32.94
C LEU A 844 -23.01 -9.76 -32.80
N TRP A 845 -23.12 -8.95 -33.86
CA TRP A 845 -23.87 -7.68 -33.86
C TRP A 845 -25.32 -7.84 -34.33
N THR A 846 -25.73 -9.05 -34.70
CA THR A 846 -27.07 -9.34 -35.23
C THR A 846 -28.18 -8.94 -34.25
N HIS A 847 -29.13 -8.11 -34.71
CA HIS A 847 -30.26 -7.63 -33.93
C HIS A 847 -31.26 -8.77 -33.65
N SER A 848 -31.09 -9.46 -32.52
CA SER A 848 -32.02 -10.51 -32.09
C SER A 848 -31.95 -10.75 -30.59
N THR A 849 -33.10 -11.07 -30.00
CA THR A 849 -33.23 -11.41 -28.57
C THR A 849 -32.30 -12.55 -28.17
N GLY A 850 -32.08 -13.53 -29.06
CA GLY A 850 -31.18 -14.66 -28.84
C GLY A 850 -29.71 -14.25 -28.75
N GLN A 851 -29.24 -13.41 -29.69
CA GLN A 851 -27.86 -12.91 -29.70
C GLN A 851 -27.60 -12.02 -28.48
N TRP A 852 -28.48 -11.05 -28.20
CA TRP A 852 -28.32 -10.13 -27.06
C TRP A 852 -28.29 -10.87 -25.71
N LEU A 853 -29.17 -11.85 -25.50
CA LEU A 853 -29.14 -12.70 -24.30
C LEU A 853 -27.92 -13.61 -24.24
N PHE A 854 -27.40 -14.08 -25.37
CA PHE A 854 -26.17 -14.86 -25.42
C PHE A 854 -24.95 -14.03 -25.01
N ASP A 855 -24.79 -12.82 -25.56
CA ASP A 855 -23.67 -11.92 -25.25
C ASP A 855 -23.69 -11.48 -23.77
N LEU A 856 -24.88 -11.16 -23.23
CA LEU A 856 -25.07 -10.92 -21.80
C LEU A 856 -24.77 -12.18 -20.97
N GLY A 857 -25.15 -13.36 -21.44
CA GLY A 857 -24.84 -14.64 -20.81
C GLY A 857 -23.33 -14.89 -20.69
N ILE A 858 -22.56 -14.61 -21.75
CA ILE A 858 -21.09 -14.71 -21.74
C ILE A 858 -20.46 -13.64 -20.83
N LEU A 859 -20.96 -12.40 -20.83
CA LEU A 859 -20.54 -11.36 -19.88
C LEU A 859 -20.76 -11.81 -18.42
N ILE A 860 -21.95 -12.34 -18.10
CA ILE A 860 -22.26 -12.87 -16.78
C ILE A 860 -21.33 -14.06 -16.44
N ALA A 861 -21.02 -14.94 -17.39
CA ALA A 861 -20.06 -16.02 -17.19
C ALA A 861 -18.65 -15.52 -16.83
N PHE A 862 -18.15 -14.45 -17.48
CA PHE A 862 -16.90 -13.78 -17.07
C PHE A 862 -16.97 -13.22 -15.65
N GLY A 863 -18.09 -12.59 -15.28
CA GLY A 863 -18.32 -12.10 -13.91
C GLY A 863 -18.30 -13.23 -12.88
N VAL A 864 -19.03 -14.31 -13.14
CA VAL A 864 -19.08 -15.50 -12.27
C VAL A 864 -17.70 -16.17 -12.16
N ALA A 865 -16.96 -16.31 -13.27
CA ALA A 865 -15.61 -16.85 -13.27
C ALA A 865 -14.63 -15.99 -12.44
N GLY A 866 -14.70 -14.65 -12.58
CA GLY A 866 -13.90 -13.72 -11.79
C GLY A 866 -14.22 -13.79 -10.29
N ILE A 867 -15.50 -13.89 -9.92
CA ILE A 867 -15.94 -14.09 -8.54
C ILE A 867 -15.51 -15.46 -8.00
N ALA A 868 -15.58 -16.53 -8.80
CA ALA A 868 -15.14 -17.87 -8.41
C ALA A 868 -13.62 -17.91 -8.19
N PHE A 869 -12.84 -17.28 -9.07
CA PHE A 869 -11.39 -17.12 -8.92
C PHE A 869 -11.02 -16.31 -7.67
N LEU A 870 -11.68 -15.17 -7.45
CA LEU A 870 -11.52 -14.37 -6.23
C LEU A 870 -11.87 -15.18 -4.98
N ARG A 871 -12.97 -15.93 -4.98
CA ARG A 871 -13.37 -16.79 -3.86
C ARG A 871 -12.37 -17.94 -3.64
N TRP A 872 -11.80 -18.52 -4.69
CA TRP A 872 -10.73 -19.53 -4.55
C TRP A 872 -9.48 -18.91 -3.94
N ARG A 873 -9.02 -17.77 -4.47
CA ARG A 873 -7.80 -17.09 -4.02
C ARG A 873 -7.92 -16.46 -2.61
N LEU A 874 -9.13 -16.11 -2.17
CA LEU A 874 -9.42 -15.61 -0.82
C LEU A 874 -9.75 -16.72 0.21
N ARG A 875 -9.86 -18.00 -0.21
CA ARG A 875 -9.77 -19.11 0.74
C ARG A 875 -8.30 -19.26 1.13
N LEU A 876 -7.97 -18.86 2.36
CA LEU A 876 -6.72 -19.29 3.00
C LEU A 876 -6.61 -20.82 2.90
N PRO A 877 -5.41 -21.38 2.67
CA PRO A 877 -5.19 -22.81 2.88
C PRO A 877 -5.70 -23.20 4.26
N ALA A 878 -6.41 -24.33 4.34
CA ALA A 878 -6.82 -24.86 5.64
C ALA A 878 -5.57 -25.07 6.50
N ARG A 879 -5.60 -24.60 7.76
CA ARG A 879 -4.49 -24.83 8.69
C ARG A 879 -4.35 -26.34 8.85
N THR A 880 -3.27 -26.90 8.32
CA THR A 880 -2.98 -28.33 8.38
C THR A 880 -2.62 -28.68 9.81
N SER A 881 -3.63 -29.08 10.57
CA SER A 881 -3.50 -29.65 11.92
C SER A 881 -2.61 -30.88 11.86
N HIS A 882 -1.31 -30.68 12.05
CA HIS A 882 -0.38 -31.73 12.38
C HIS A 882 -0.73 -32.16 13.81
N GLY A 883 -1.61 -33.15 13.93
CA GLY A 883 -1.88 -33.78 15.21
C GLY A 883 -0.59 -34.37 15.78
N PRO A 884 -0.38 -34.33 17.11
CA PRO A 884 0.81 -34.91 17.71
C PRO A 884 0.81 -36.42 17.47
N HIS A 885 1.76 -36.91 16.66
CA HIS A 885 2.02 -38.33 16.50
C HIS A 885 2.68 -38.86 17.77
N HIS A 886 1.88 -39.20 18.79
CA HIS A 886 2.31 -40.13 19.83
C HIS A 886 2.52 -41.51 19.20
N ARG A 887 3.76 -41.79 18.80
CA ARG A 887 4.31 -43.14 18.97
C ARG A 887 4.79 -43.23 20.41
N GLY A 888 4.18 -44.13 21.18
CA GLY A 888 4.81 -44.64 22.39
C GLY A 888 5.72 -45.78 21.99
N ASP A 889 7.03 -45.60 22.17
CA ASP A 889 7.97 -46.70 22.17
C ASP A 889 8.08 -47.21 23.62
N GLU A 890 7.34 -48.27 23.95
CA GLU A 890 7.50 -48.97 25.23
C GLU A 890 8.76 -49.86 25.19
N PRO A 891 9.66 -49.78 26.19
CA PRO A 891 10.78 -50.70 26.29
C PRO A 891 10.30 -52.05 26.84
N THR A 892 10.26 -53.09 25.99
CA THR A 892 9.95 -54.45 26.43
C THR A 892 11.10 -55.07 27.22
N ASP A 893 10.99 -55.08 28.54
CA ASP A 893 11.83 -55.93 29.40
C ASP A 893 11.54 -57.42 29.15
N GLN A 894 12.57 -58.20 28.84
CA GLN A 894 12.51 -59.66 28.81
C GLN A 894 13.50 -60.29 29.80
N VAL A 895 13.00 -60.71 30.96
CA VAL A 895 13.67 -61.66 31.86
C VAL A 895 12.66 -62.74 32.24
N GLY A 896 12.84 -63.95 31.70
CA GLY A 896 11.79 -64.97 31.66
C GLY A 896 11.83 -66.07 32.71
N ARG A 897 10.74 -66.85 32.78
CA ARG A 897 10.66 -68.22 33.32
C ARG A 897 9.79 -69.05 32.35
N ARG A 898 10.34 -70.05 31.65
CA ARG A 898 10.70 -71.43 32.05
C ARG A 898 9.50 -72.39 32.11
N ASN A 899 9.57 -73.42 31.26
CA ASN A 899 8.84 -74.70 31.26
C ASN A 899 7.32 -74.61 30.95
N GLY A 900 6.75 -75.51 30.16
CA GLY A 900 7.35 -76.58 29.35
C GLY A 900 6.28 -77.56 28.82
N GLY A 901 6.47 -78.09 27.61
CA GLY A 901 5.53 -79.03 26.98
C GLY A 901 5.86 -79.27 25.51
N SER A 902 6.41 -80.43 25.22
CA SER A 902 6.70 -80.96 23.88
C SER A 902 5.86 -82.22 23.64
N PRO A 903 5.94 -82.89 22.47
CA PRO A 903 5.68 -82.37 21.12
C PRO A 903 4.70 -83.31 20.36
N GLU A 904 4.29 -82.95 19.14
CA GLU A 904 4.15 -83.94 18.05
C GLU A 904 4.18 -83.24 16.68
N GLU A 905 5.02 -83.82 15.80
CA GLU A 905 5.23 -83.68 14.33
C GLU A 905 5.05 -82.31 13.62
#